data_AF-A0A3P1WUP1-F1
#
_entry.id   AF-A0A3P1WUP1-F1
#
_cell.length_a   1.000
_cell.length_b   1.000
_cell.length_c   1.000
_cell.angle_alpha   90.00
_cell.angle_beta   90.00
_cell.angle_gamma   90.00
#
_symmetry.space_group_name_H-M   'P 1'
#
loop_
_entity.id
_entity.type
_entity.pdbx_description
1 polymer ?
#
loop_
_entity_poly.entity_id
_entity_poly.type
_entity_poly.pdbx_seq_one_letter_code
_entity_poly.pdbx_strand_id
1 'polypeptide(L)'
;MRCLLVASWIVALVLSALTVEGRSSGTPLTSDAVVEVTEWHGEQRITELRRDLTALAAAEGVVIGQVEPDVRDNRGSRIMYLTGPGAEGIIAEPPRVDFGSAMRTSFAPMAEIEFQDPVGDWVVLGRQDAVPVLAEALRSRGATVETRQNERWPRLEVPGNLEIAVGLMIASSAAALVLSRTRRAAICRLHGGSATGFAVKEFGPLGALWVGSGVLLLAVGGLWLLATQGGIGLLEWAAHSASTGIWFLWFAVVGAMATLGAVWRTDLVRALKGELPARGMIAASWAMRLGAIVLALAAIGHCLSLATAAASRQRSLEAMRSVPGAHLMFIGGALYSNEAQNAMGAVMGPWLQGQAESGRLLLAAPRESPVGQLVYVNRRYLASHPLQLSDGRDVRDVVGDDEVALLVPEDRWAERELIAADARESMEFEVGMGADVPTVVLMTPARQRLPLFGIPDETAGWSSHSAGLESTWVEEPIVLVVPNGGFNAYVSAAGEGRVLFFDAEALIQEIEADPVLAGYVTSLTPVEVRASRHAAEALIAFRMAALEAGIAGVIALMAGASLAVSYSGLRGPSILVRHLHGRHALGSYRWLLLAEVALALGALSWLPWQVMQRRAHFEALVAATEGGIGLGPPPELRVADLLPGALVVLVVSGGLVMMLFWVHRRIIRKGVSEA
;
A
#
# COMPACT_ATOMS: atom_id res chain seq x y z
N MET A 1 -27.82 10.01 14.23
CA MET A 1 -27.53 11.08 13.25
C MET A 1 -26.64 12.18 13.83
N ARG A 2 -27.03 12.91 14.89
CA ARG A 2 -26.17 13.98 15.47
C ARG A 2 -24.76 13.50 15.81
N CYS A 3 -24.62 12.37 16.49
CA CYS A 3 -23.31 11.78 16.79
C CYS A 3 -22.54 11.32 15.53
N LEU A 4 -23.24 10.85 14.49
CA LEU A 4 -22.62 10.43 13.23
C LEU A 4 -22.07 11.62 12.44
N LEU A 5 -22.78 12.76 12.47
CA LEU A 5 -22.33 14.01 11.85
C LEU A 5 -21.10 14.61 12.53
N VAL A 6 -20.99 14.47 13.86
CA VAL A 6 -19.78 14.86 14.58
C VAL A 6 -18.65 13.86 14.29
N ALA A 7 -18.94 12.56 14.31
CA ALA A 7 -17.97 11.52 14.01
C ALA A 7 -17.40 11.63 12.58
N SER A 8 -18.19 12.06 11.60
CA SER A 8 -17.70 12.27 10.23
C SER A 8 -16.58 13.31 10.16
N TRP A 9 -16.63 14.35 11.00
CA TRP A 9 -15.55 15.32 11.09
C TRP A 9 -14.29 14.73 11.71
N ILE A 10 -14.42 13.89 12.75
CA ILE A 10 -13.27 13.19 13.34
C ILE A 10 -12.56 12.33 12.28
N VAL A 11 -13.34 11.58 11.48
CA VAL A 11 -12.80 10.77 10.39
C VAL A 11 -12.11 11.64 9.34
N ALA A 12 -12.73 12.74 8.91
CA ALA A 12 -12.14 13.67 7.94
C ALA A 12 -10.81 14.26 8.43
N LEU A 13 -10.72 14.64 9.70
CA LEU A 13 -9.51 15.22 10.30
C LEU A 13 -8.36 14.22 10.37
N VAL A 14 -8.67 12.96 10.71
CA VAL A 14 -7.68 11.87 10.77
C VAL A 14 -7.18 11.52 9.37
N LEU A 15 -8.08 11.34 8.39
CA LEU A 15 -7.68 11.06 7.01
C LEU A 15 -6.81 12.17 6.44
N SER A 16 -7.19 13.42 6.69
CA SER A 16 -6.41 14.58 6.24
C SER A 16 -5.03 14.64 6.90
N ALA A 17 -4.92 14.30 8.19
CA ALA A 17 -3.62 14.24 8.85
C ALA A 17 -2.71 13.17 8.22
N LEU A 18 -3.27 11.99 7.89
CA LEU A 18 -2.53 10.93 7.19
C LEU A 18 -2.11 11.36 5.78
N THR A 19 -2.97 12.06 5.04
CA THR A 19 -2.63 12.59 3.72
C THR A 19 -1.48 13.60 3.79
N VAL A 20 -1.52 14.54 4.74
CA VAL A 20 -0.45 15.54 4.90
C VAL A 20 0.85 14.91 5.40
N GLU A 21 0.79 13.95 6.33
CA GLU A 21 1.97 13.19 6.79
C GLU A 21 2.58 12.36 5.66
N GLY A 22 1.75 11.70 4.85
CA GLY A 22 2.19 10.98 3.65
C GLY A 22 2.92 11.90 2.66
N ARG A 23 2.38 13.10 2.38
CA ARG A 23 3.06 14.11 1.57
C ARG A 23 4.40 14.54 2.17
N SER A 24 4.42 14.83 3.47
CA SER A 24 5.62 15.25 4.20
C SER A 24 6.73 14.21 4.16
N SER A 25 6.37 12.92 4.15
CA SER A 25 7.33 11.81 4.09
C SER A 25 8.07 11.74 2.76
N GLY A 26 7.40 12.07 1.64
CA GLY A 26 8.03 12.13 0.32
C GLY A 26 8.91 13.36 0.15
N THR A 27 8.39 14.55 0.46
CA THR A 27 9.08 15.83 0.23
C THR A 27 8.82 16.80 1.38
N PRO A 28 9.74 17.70 1.74
CA PRO A 28 9.51 18.70 2.78
C PRO A 28 8.30 19.56 2.44
N LEU A 29 7.47 19.87 3.44
CA LEU A 29 6.24 20.63 3.19
C LEU A 29 6.50 22.08 2.74
N THR A 30 7.74 22.56 2.89
CA THR A 30 8.21 23.87 2.45
C THR A 30 8.40 24.00 0.93
N SER A 31 8.44 22.87 0.20
CA SER A 31 8.60 22.86 -1.26
C SER A 31 7.27 22.64 -1.99
N ASP A 32 6.88 23.60 -2.84
CA ASP A 32 5.71 23.46 -3.73
C ASP A 32 6.08 22.71 -5.03
N ALA A 33 7.37 22.68 -5.37
CA ALA A 33 7.91 21.93 -6.50
C ALA A 33 9.30 21.39 -6.17
N VAL A 34 9.61 20.24 -6.77
CA VAL A 34 10.91 19.58 -6.71
C VAL A 34 11.49 19.50 -8.11
N VAL A 35 12.78 19.78 -8.21
CA VAL A 35 13.56 19.63 -9.44
C VAL A 35 14.29 18.30 -9.33
N GLU A 36 13.80 17.29 -10.03
CA GLU A 36 14.39 15.95 -10.04
C GLU A 36 15.45 15.90 -11.14
N VAL A 37 16.70 15.73 -10.76
CA VAL A 37 17.81 15.51 -11.69
C VAL A 37 17.90 14.01 -11.93
N THR A 38 17.58 13.59 -13.15
CA THR A 38 17.54 12.17 -13.52
C THR A 38 18.85 11.70 -14.12
N GLU A 39 19.58 12.55 -14.82
CA GLU A 39 20.89 12.20 -15.36
C GLU A 39 21.84 13.40 -15.33
N TRP A 40 23.13 13.13 -15.18
CA TRP A 40 24.18 14.14 -15.27
C TRP A 40 25.22 13.74 -16.34
N HIS A 41 25.21 14.47 -17.46
CA HIS A 41 26.18 14.30 -18.56
C HIS A 41 27.16 15.48 -18.66
N GLY A 42 27.26 16.28 -17.59
CA GLY A 42 28.05 17.49 -17.60
C GLY A 42 29.56 17.21 -17.66
N GLU A 43 30.26 17.82 -18.62
CA GLU A 43 31.73 17.81 -18.69
C GLU A 43 32.38 18.63 -17.57
N GLN A 44 31.59 19.47 -16.88
CA GLN A 44 32.05 20.32 -15.78
C GLN A 44 32.27 19.52 -14.49
N ARG A 45 33.28 19.92 -13.70
CA ARG A 45 33.50 19.35 -12.38
C ARG A 45 32.33 19.70 -11.46
N ILE A 46 31.86 18.72 -10.68
CA ILE A 46 30.75 18.89 -9.71
C ILE A 46 31.02 20.07 -8.75
N THR A 47 32.28 20.30 -8.39
CA THR A 47 32.70 21.42 -7.53
C THR A 47 32.45 22.79 -8.18
N GLU A 48 32.58 22.88 -9.50
CA GLU A 48 32.26 24.08 -10.28
C GLU A 48 30.74 24.27 -10.37
N LEU A 49 29.97 23.19 -10.59
CA LEU A 49 28.51 23.23 -10.54
C LEU A 49 28.00 23.75 -9.19
N ARG A 50 28.47 23.19 -8.06
CA ARG A 50 28.02 23.60 -6.72
C ARG A 50 28.42 25.03 -6.38
N ARG A 51 29.59 25.49 -6.86
CA ARG A 51 30.00 26.91 -6.74
C ARG A 51 29.08 27.82 -7.55
N ASP A 52 28.73 27.42 -8.77
CA ASP A 52 27.80 28.17 -9.62
C ASP A 52 26.40 28.23 -9.04
N LEU A 53 25.89 27.13 -8.49
CA LEU A 53 24.61 27.09 -7.79
C LEU A 53 24.62 27.98 -6.53
N THR A 54 25.76 28.05 -5.83
CA THR A 54 25.94 28.98 -4.72
C THR A 54 25.89 30.43 -5.17
N ALA A 55 26.51 30.75 -6.31
CA ALA A 55 26.44 32.08 -6.91
C ALA A 55 25.02 32.42 -7.39
N LEU A 56 24.31 31.45 -7.98
CA LEU A 56 22.91 31.58 -8.40
C LEU A 56 22.00 31.84 -7.20
N ALA A 57 22.16 31.06 -6.13
CA ALA A 57 21.43 31.23 -4.87
C ALA A 57 21.63 32.65 -4.30
N ALA A 58 22.86 33.17 -4.33
CA ALA A 58 23.17 34.53 -3.91
C ALA A 58 22.56 35.61 -4.83
N ALA A 59 22.58 35.41 -6.15
CA ALA A 59 22.03 36.35 -7.12
C ALA A 59 20.50 36.46 -7.04
N GLU A 60 19.82 35.33 -6.87
CA GLU A 60 18.36 35.26 -6.76
C GLU A 60 17.85 35.48 -5.33
N GLY A 61 18.74 35.48 -4.34
CA GLY A 61 18.39 35.62 -2.92
C GLY A 61 17.58 34.45 -2.39
N VAL A 62 17.87 33.23 -2.86
CA VAL A 62 17.18 31.99 -2.48
C VAL A 62 18.14 30.99 -1.85
N VAL A 63 17.62 30.03 -1.10
CA VAL A 63 18.42 28.91 -0.57
C VAL A 63 18.11 27.68 -1.43
N ILE A 64 19.15 27.05 -1.95
CA ILE A 64 19.05 25.84 -2.78
C ILE A 64 19.50 24.66 -1.93
N GLY A 65 18.70 23.59 -1.93
CA GLY A 65 18.97 22.37 -1.19
C GLY A 65 18.95 21.14 -2.09
N GLN A 66 19.91 20.24 -1.92
CA GLN A 66 19.82 18.87 -2.42
C GLN A 66 19.30 17.98 -1.29
N VAL A 67 18.25 17.20 -1.55
CA VAL A 67 17.65 16.29 -0.57
C VAL A 67 18.22 14.91 -0.79
N GLU A 68 18.98 14.45 0.20
CA GLU A 68 19.52 13.10 0.22
C GLU A 68 18.89 12.29 1.35
N PRO A 69 18.59 11.00 1.13
CA PRO A 69 18.23 10.12 2.23
C PRO A 69 19.40 9.98 3.19
N ASP A 70 19.09 9.86 4.48
CA ASP A 70 20.13 9.56 5.47
C ASP A 70 20.62 8.13 5.25
N VAL A 71 21.92 7.96 5.05
CA VAL A 71 22.54 6.65 4.83
C VAL A 71 22.23 5.69 5.98
N ARG A 72 22.03 6.21 7.20
CA ARG A 72 21.74 5.39 8.39
C ARG A 72 20.26 5.02 8.54
N ASP A 73 19.32 5.85 8.05
CA ASP A 73 17.87 5.59 8.07
C ASP A 73 17.11 6.36 6.97
N ASN A 74 17.09 5.84 5.74
CA ASN A 74 16.45 6.50 4.59
C ASN A 74 14.92 6.67 4.67
N ARG A 75 14.24 6.11 5.68
CA ARG A 75 12.78 6.19 5.85
C ARG A 75 12.34 6.97 7.07
N GLY A 76 13.20 7.11 8.08
CA GLY A 76 12.96 7.94 9.25
C GLY A 76 13.70 9.27 9.20
N SER A 77 14.77 9.39 8.40
CA SER A 77 15.54 10.61 8.26
C SER A 77 16.01 10.88 6.83
N ARG A 78 16.18 12.18 6.55
CA ARG A 78 16.80 12.72 5.34
C ARG A 78 17.64 13.93 5.70
N ILE A 79 18.67 14.19 4.91
CA ILE A 79 19.56 15.33 5.07
C ILE A 79 19.34 16.26 3.89
N MET A 80 19.06 17.53 4.18
CA MET A 80 19.00 18.57 3.17
C MET A 80 20.30 19.37 3.19
N TYR A 81 21.10 19.23 2.14
CA TYR A 81 22.37 19.93 1.98
C TYR A 81 22.12 21.31 1.36
N LEU A 82 22.39 22.38 2.11
CA LEU A 82 21.99 23.74 1.77
C LEU A 82 23.13 24.62 1.27
N THR A 83 22.84 25.46 0.28
CA THR A 83 23.69 26.58 -0.14
C THR A 83 22.88 27.85 -0.37
N GLY A 84 23.52 29.01 -0.23
CA GLY A 84 22.92 30.33 -0.46
C GLY A 84 22.82 31.22 0.78
N PRO A 85 22.37 32.47 0.61
CA PRO A 85 22.24 33.44 1.69
C PRO A 85 21.21 32.96 2.73
N GLY A 86 21.65 32.77 3.97
CA GLY A 86 20.81 32.32 5.08
C GLY A 86 20.85 30.81 5.38
N ALA A 87 21.57 30.01 4.58
CA ALA A 87 21.76 28.58 4.83
C ALA A 87 22.40 28.31 6.21
N GLU A 88 23.41 29.08 6.60
CA GLU A 88 24.07 28.95 7.92
C GLU A 88 23.09 29.17 9.08
N GLY A 89 22.15 30.11 8.94
CA GLY A 89 21.12 30.37 9.95
C GLY A 89 20.14 29.20 10.09
N ILE A 90 19.75 28.59 8.96
CA ILE A 90 18.89 27.39 8.93
C ILE A 90 19.63 26.19 9.54
N ILE A 91 20.93 26.05 9.30
CA ILE A 91 21.73 24.96 9.88
C ILE A 91 21.91 25.15 11.39
N ALA A 92 22.15 26.38 11.84
CA ALA A 92 22.35 26.69 13.26
C ALA A 92 21.06 26.53 14.09
N GLU A 93 19.92 26.97 13.57
CA GLU A 93 18.60 26.82 14.18
C GLU A 93 17.64 26.13 13.19
N PRO A 94 17.67 24.79 13.11
CA PRO A 94 16.92 24.04 12.11
C PRO A 94 15.41 24.27 12.28
N PRO A 95 14.73 24.85 11.26
CA PRO A 95 13.30 24.98 11.28
C PRO A 95 12.68 23.59 11.14
N ARG A 96 11.53 23.38 11.78
CA ARG A 96 10.76 22.18 11.51
C ARG A 96 10.14 22.33 10.12
N VAL A 97 10.28 21.32 9.27
CA VAL A 97 9.77 21.30 7.89
C VAL A 97 8.86 20.10 7.61
N ASP A 98 8.82 19.15 8.55
CA ASP A 98 8.05 17.92 8.46
C ASP A 98 6.82 17.95 9.34
N PHE A 99 5.72 17.38 8.83
CA PHE A 99 4.49 17.13 9.57
C PHE A 99 4.47 15.69 10.08
N GLY A 100 4.21 15.54 11.38
CA GLY A 100 4.13 14.22 12.01
C GLY A 100 5.49 13.74 12.50
N SER A 101 5.66 12.41 12.51
CA SER A 101 6.91 11.76 12.95
C SER A 101 7.44 10.73 11.96
N ALA A 102 6.77 10.55 10.82
CA ALA A 102 7.17 9.58 9.81
C ALA A 102 8.57 9.82 9.23
N MET A 103 8.94 11.10 9.03
CA MET A 103 10.21 11.54 8.44
C MET A 103 10.78 12.73 9.21
N ARG A 104 12.10 12.78 9.37
CA ARG A 104 12.84 13.91 9.97
C ARG A 104 13.88 14.45 9.00
N THR A 105 13.82 15.75 8.75
CA THR A 105 14.80 16.46 7.93
C THR A 105 15.85 17.11 8.82
N SER A 106 17.10 16.71 8.66
CA SER A 106 18.26 17.44 9.17
C SER A 106 18.84 18.34 8.08
N PHE A 107 19.64 19.33 8.48
CA PHE A 107 20.24 20.30 7.57
C PHE A 107 21.75 20.28 7.73
N ALA A 108 22.45 20.26 6.60
CA ALA A 108 23.91 20.25 6.53
C ALA A 108 24.38 21.25 5.46
N PRO A 109 25.62 21.76 5.55
CA PRO A 109 26.19 22.61 4.51
C PRO A 109 26.48 21.81 3.25
N MET A 110 26.21 22.40 2.07
CA MET A 110 26.49 21.79 0.76
C MET A 110 27.96 21.39 0.56
N ALA A 111 28.89 21.98 1.32
CA ALA A 111 30.31 21.64 1.28
C ALA A 111 30.61 20.20 1.73
N GLU A 112 29.74 19.57 2.53
CA GLU A 112 29.92 18.17 2.96
C GLU A 112 29.75 17.17 1.81
N ILE A 113 29.01 17.55 0.75
CA ILE A 113 28.76 16.72 -0.43
C ILE A 113 29.41 17.27 -1.69
N GLU A 114 30.52 18.00 -1.54
CA GLU A 114 31.18 18.74 -2.63
C GLU A 114 31.49 17.87 -3.86
N PHE A 115 31.76 16.57 -3.64
CA PHE A 115 32.13 15.61 -4.68
C PHE A 115 31.03 14.61 -5.05
N GLN A 116 29.88 14.64 -4.36
CA GLN A 116 28.77 13.71 -4.60
C GLN A 116 28.00 14.11 -5.86
N ASP A 117 27.48 13.12 -6.59
CA ASP A 117 26.70 13.31 -7.82
C ASP A 117 25.52 14.30 -7.61
N PRO A 118 25.27 15.23 -8.54
CA PRO A 118 24.09 16.09 -8.49
C PRO A 118 22.76 15.39 -8.81
N VAL A 119 22.76 14.11 -9.19
CA VAL A 119 21.53 13.32 -9.39
C VAL A 119 20.72 13.22 -8.08
N GLY A 120 19.42 13.51 -8.14
CA GLY A 120 18.54 13.49 -6.97
C GLY A 120 17.51 14.62 -6.95
N ASP A 121 16.85 14.78 -5.81
CA ASP A 121 15.79 15.77 -5.61
C ASP A 121 16.36 17.11 -5.13
N TRP A 122 16.16 18.15 -5.93
CA TRP A 122 16.56 19.51 -5.60
C TRP A 122 15.36 20.37 -5.21
N VAL A 123 15.53 21.14 -4.15
CA VAL A 123 14.49 21.99 -3.56
C VAL A 123 14.99 23.42 -3.47
N VAL A 124 14.11 24.36 -3.79
CA VAL A 124 14.33 25.79 -3.54
C VAL A 124 13.54 26.21 -2.30
N LEU A 125 14.24 26.68 -1.28
CA LEU A 125 13.66 27.30 -0.10
C LEU A 125 13.57 28.82 -0.32
N GLY A 126 12.36 29.36 -0.18
CA GLY A 126 12.08 30.79 -0.38
C GLY A 126 11.18 31.04 -1.59
N ARG A 127 11.71 31.75 -2.60
CA ARG A 127 10.94 32.22 -3.75
C ARG A 127 10.75 31.09 -4.78
N GLN A 128 9.51 30.63 -4.94
CA GLN A 128 9.18 29.47 -5.80
C GLN A 128 9.33 29.76 -7.31
N ASP A 129 9.36 31.03 -7.71
CA ASP A 129 9.66 31.46 -9.08
C ASP A 129 11.12 31.18 -9.51
N ALA A 130 12.01 30.86 -8.56
CA ALA A 130 13.38 30.44 -8.84
C ALA A 130 13.49 28.92 -9.16
N VAL A 131 12.41 28.14 -8.99
CA VAL A 131 12.41 26.69 -9.33
C VAL A 131 12.67 26.47 -10.84
N PRO A 132 11.99 27.16 -11.78
CA PRO A 132 12.32 27.05 -13.20
C PRO A 132 13.74 27.54 -13.53
N VAL A 133 14.23 28.55 -12.81
CA VAL A 133 15.59 29.10 -12.99
C VAL A 133 16.64 28.07 -12.57
N LEU A 134 16.44 27.37 -11.45
CA LEU A 134 17.28 26.26 -11.02
C LEU A 134 17.24 25.11 -12.04
N ALA A 135 16.04 24.72 -12.49
CA ALA A 135 15.90 23.66 -13.49
C ALA A 135 16.66 24.00 -14.79
N GLU A 136 16.58 25.24 -15.26
CA GLU A 136 17.31 25.70 -16.45
C GLU A 136 18.83 25.79 -16.22
N ALA A 137 19.26 26.23 -15.03
CA ALA A 137 20.67 26.28 -14.65
C ALA A 137 21.30 24.87 -14.60
N LEU A 138 20.54 23.86 -14.19
CA LEU A 138 20.95 22.45 -14.22
C LEU A 138 20.96 21.91 -15.65
N ARG A 139 19.90 22.16 -16.44
CA ARG A 139 19.83 21.72 -17.86
C ARG A 139 20.95 22.28 -18.71
N SER A 140 21.22 23.59 -18.59
CA SER A 140 22.28 24.27 -19.35
C SER A 140 23.68 23.71 -19.07
N ARG A 141 23.87 22.95 -17.98
CA ARG A 141 25.14 22.33 -17.58
C ARG A 141 25.20 20.83 -17.85
N GLY A 142 24.23 20.28 -18.59
CA GLY A 142 24.21 18.88 -19.00
C GLY A 142 23.40 17.95 -18.10
N ALA A 143 22.57 18.49 -17.20
CA ALA A 143 21.63 17.68 -16.43
C ALA A 143 20.34 17.40 -17.22
N THR A 144 19.84 16.17 -17.17
CA THR A 144 18.46 15.87 -17.54
C THR A 144 17.58 16.13 -16.32
N VAL A 145 16.59 17.02 -16.48
CA VAL A 145 15.83 17.57 -15.34
C VAL A 145 14.34 17.48 -15.59
N GLU A 146 13.64 16.80 -14.69
CA GLU A 146 12.19 16.82 -14.59
C GLU A 146 11.74 17.73 -13.44
N THR A 147 10.64 18.44 -13.61
CA THR A 147 10.09 19.30 -12.56
C THR A 147 8.78 18.69 -12.10
N ARG A 148 8.78 18.17 -10.87
CA ARG A 148 7.60 17.58 -10.24
C ARG A 148 6.93 18.64 -9.38
N GLN A 149 5.70 19.02 -9.74
CA GLN A 149 4.89 19.86 -8.86
C GLN A 149 4.28 19.01 -7.76
N ASN A 150 4.46 19.44 -6.51
CA ASN A 150 3.82 18.80 -5.37
C ASN A 150 2.41 19.36 -5.22
N GLU A 151 1.41 18.48 -5.27
CA GLU A 151 0.03 18.89 -5.06
C GLU A 151 -0.22 19.22 -3.59
N ARG A 152 0.04 20.47 -3.24
CA ARG A 152 -0.14 21.01 -1.89
C ARG A 152 -1.59 21.13 -1.47
N TRP A 153 -2.47 21.37 -2.45
CA TRP A 153 -3.87 21.64 -2.23
C TRP A 153 -4.71 20.45 -2.66
N PRO A 154 -5.77 20.10 -1.90
CA PRO A 154 -6.66 19.04 -2.31
C PRO A 154 -7.27 19.38 -3.67
N ARG A 155 -7.05 18.50 -4.65
CA ARG A 155 -7.89 18.45 -5.84
C ARG A 155 -9.18 17.71 -5.47
N LEU A 156 -10.28 18.08 -6.10
CA LEU A 156 -11.53 17.33 -6.03
C LEU A 156 -11.37 16.04 -6.87
N GLU A 157 -10.50 15.15 -6.40
CA GLU A 157 -10.32 13.83 -6.98
C GLU A 157 -11.43 12.88 -6.50
N VAL A 158 -11.51 11.72 -7.16
CA VAL A 158 -12.45 10.67 -6.78
C VAL A 158 -12.11 10.22 -5.35
N PRO A 159 -13.10 10.20 -4.43
CA PRO A 159 -12.84 9.83 -3.05
C PRO A 159 -12.24 8.42 -2.95
N GLY A 160 -11.34 8.22 -1.98
CA GLY A 160 -10.73 6.92 -1.72
C GLY A 160 -11.76 5.88 -1.25
N ASN A 161 -11.39 4.59 -1.26
CA ASN A 161 -12.31 3.50 -0.88
C ASN A 161 -12.94 3.69 0.50
N LEU A 162 -12.16 4.15 1.48
CA LEU A 162 -12.63 4.42 2.83
C LEU A 162 -13.59 5.62 2.89
N GLU A 163 -13.29 6.68 2.14
CA GLU A 163 -14.15 7.88 2.06
C GLU A 163 -15.48 7.55 1.39
N ILE A 164 -15.46 6.72 0.34
CA ILE A 164 -16.67 6.18 -0.29
C ILE A 164 -17.46 5.37 0.74
N ALA A 165 -16.82 4.45 1.48
CA ALA A 165 -17.47 3.62 2.49
C ALA A 165 -18.21 4.46 3.56
N VAL A 166 -17.50 5.43 4.13
CA VAL A 166 -18.05 6.34 5.15
C VAL A 166 -19.12 7.24 4.55
N GLY A 167 -18.90 7.76 3.34
CA GLY A 167 -19.88 8.53 2.59
C GLY A 167 -21.19 7.78 2.38
N LEU A 168 -21.14 6.53 1.93
CA LEU A 168 -22.32 5.67 1.78
C LEU A 168 -23.03 5.40 3.12
N MET A 169 -22.30 5.24 4.22
CA MET A 169 -22.87 5.10 5.56
C MET A 169 -23.65 6.35 5.99
N ILE A 170 -23.10 7.53 5.72
CA ILE A 170 -23.73 8.82 6.01
C ILE A 170 -24.97 9.01 5.13
N ALA A 171 -24.88 8.72 3.82
CA ALA A 171 -26.00 8.76 2.88
C ALA A 171 -27.16 7.86 3.33
N SER A 172 -26.84 6.63 3.75
CA SER A 172 -27.80 5.65 4.25
C SER A 172 -28.49 6.11 5.55
N SER A 173 -27.71 6.73 6.45
CA SER A 173 -28.24 7.29 7.69
C SER A 173 -29.15 8.49 7.45
N ALA A 174 -28.81 9.34 6.49
CA ALA A 174 -29.63 10.47 6.05
C ALA A 174 -30.95 10.00 5.42
N ALA A 175 -30.88 8.97 4.55
CA ALA A 175 -32.03 8.30 3.97
C ALA A 175 -32.98 7.72 5.05
N ALA A 176 -32.44 7.00 6.04
CA ALA A 176 -33.23 6.44 7.15
C ALA A 176 -33.92 7.53 7.98
N LEU A 177 -33.25 8.67 8.18
CA LEU A 177 -33.83 9.81 8.89
C LEU A 177 -35.03 10.40 8.15
N VAL A 178 -34.94 10.59 6.83
CA VAL A 178 -36.06 11.05 5.99
C VAL A 178 -37.24 10.10 6.11
N LEU A 179 -36.98 8.78 5.99
CA LEU A 179 -38.01 7.75 6.08
C LEU A 179 -38.72 7.74 7.43
N SER A 180 -37.99 7.94 8.54
CA SER A 180 -38.57 8.04 9.89
C SER A 180 -39.51 9.25 10.08
N ARG A 181 -39.42 10.26 9.19
CA ARG A 181 -40.14 11.54 9.27
C ARG A 181 -41.19 11.72 8.17
N THR A 182 -41.50 10.65 7.43
CA THR A 182 -42.49 10.61 6.35
C THR A 182 -43.86 11.18 6.72
N ARG A 183 -44.40 10.85 7.90
CA ARG A 183 -45.67 11.42 8.37
C ARG A 183 -45.63 12.94 8.51
N ARG A 184 -44.51 13.50 9.00
CA ARG A 184 -44.34 14.96 9.11
C ARG A 184 -44.22 15.63 7.75
N ALA A 185 -43.53 15.00 6.81
CA ALA A 185 -43.47 15.45 5.41
C ALA A 185 -44.88 15.48 4.78
N ALA A 186 -45.70 14.46 5.01
CA ALA A 186 -47.09 14.40 4.52
C ALA A 186 -47.97 15.50 5.14
N ILE A 187 -47.86 15.74 6.45
CA ILE A 187 -48.57 16.84 7.14
C ILE A 187 -48.15 18.21 6.58
N CYS A 188 -46.85 18.40 6.31
CA CYS A 188 -46.35 19.64 5.73
C CYS A 188 -46.91 19.88 4.32
N ARG A 189 -47.00 18.83 3.49
CA ARG A 189 -47.61 18.88 2.16
C ARG A 189 -49.12 19.15 2.23
N LEU A 190 -49.82 18.60 3.22
CA LEU A 190 -51.25 18.87 3.46
C LEU A 190 -51.50 20.36 3.74
N HIS A 191 -50.60 21.02 4.46
CA HIS A 191 -50.66 22.47 4.73
C HIS A 191 -50.10 23.33 3.58
N GLY A 192 -49.89 22.78 2.39
CA GLY A 192 -49.40 23.52 1.22
C GLY A 192 -47.89 23.78 1.18
N GLY A 193 -47.10 23.12 2.04
CA GLY A 193 -45.65 23.27 2.07
C GLY A 193 -44.93 22.65 0.86
N SER A 194 -43.84 23.29 0.43
CA SER A 194 -42.94 22.76 -0.61
C SER A 194 -41.93 21.74 -0.06
N ALA A 195 -41.42 20.87 -0.93
CA ALA A 195 -40.38 19.88 -0.57
C ALA A 195 -39.09 20.55 -0.05
N THR A 196 -38.70 21.66 -0.68
CA THR A 196 -37.54 22.45 -0.31
C THR A 196 -37.73 23.13 1.04
N GLY A 197 -38.93 23.67 1.31
CA GLY A 197 -39.26 24.28 2.60
C GLY A 197 -39.20 23.28 3.76
N PHE A 198 -39.69 22.06 3.53
CA PHE A 198 -39.54 20.97 4.50
C PHE A 198 -38.07 20.57 4.69
N ALA A 199 -37.32 20.41 3.60
CA ALA A 199 -35.90 20.05 3.67
C ALA A 199 -35.08 21.07 4.47
N VAL A 200 -35.25 22.36 4.19
CA VAL A 200 -34.54 23.44 4.91
C VAL A 200 -34.93 23.47 6.38
N LYS A 201 -36.22 23.32 6.70
CA LYS A 201 -36.69 23.33 8.09
C LYS A 201 -36.17 22.13 8.89
N GLU A 202 -36.12 20.96 8.27
CA GLU A 202 -35.82 19.71 8.96
C GLU A 202 -34.33 19.38 8.98
N PHE A 203 -33.60 19.70 7.90
CA PHE A 203 -32.16 19.45 7.76
C PHE A 203 -31.30 20.68 8.03
N GLY A 204 -31.83 21.90 7.93
CA GLY A 204 -31.11 23.14 8.25
C GLY A 204 -30.45 23.12 9.64
N PRO A 205 -31.17 22.74 10.72
CA PRO A 205 -30.55 22.62 12.05
C PRO A 205 -29.46 21.55 12.13
N LEU A 206 -29.56 20.48 11.34
CA LEU A 206 -28.54 19.43 11.28
C LEU A 206 -27.32 19.88 10.49
N GLY A 207 -27.51 20.63 9.40
CA GLY A 207 -26.44 21.28 8.65
C GLY A 207 -25.71 22.33 9.50
N ALA A 208 -26.45 23.17 10.23
CA ALA A 208 -25.88 24.14 11.16
C ALA A 208 -25.08 23.46 12.28
N LEU A 209 -25.61 22.36 12.85
CA LEU A 209 -24.87 21.54 13.82
C LEU A 209 -23.60 20.97 13.20
N TRP A 210 -23.67 20.43 11.96
CA TRP A 210 -22.53 19.85 11.28
C TRP A 210 -21.44 20.90 11.00
N VAL A 211 -21.80 22.08 10.49
CA VAL A 211 -20.88 23.20 10.27
C VAL A 211 -20.29 23.67 11.60
N GLY A 212 -21.13 23.85 12.63
CA GLY A 212 -20.66 24.27 13.96
C GLY A 212 -19.70 23.27 14.60
N SER A 213 -20.00 21.97 14.50
CA SER A 213 -19.09 20.92 14.97
C SER A 213 -17.81 20.85 14.16
N GLY A 214 -17.87 21.11 12.85
CA GLY A 214 -16.70 21.14 11.98
C GLY A 214 -15.76 22.27 12.32
N VAL A 215 -16.28 23.49 12.45
CA VAL A 215 -15.50 24.67 12.87
C VAL A 215 -14.87 24.44 14.24
N LEU A 216 -15.62 23.90 15.20
CA LEU A 216 -15.10 23.59 16.53
C LEU A 216 -13.97 22.55 16.48
N LEU A 217 -14.17 21.45 15.76
CA LEU A 217 -13.18 20.37 15.68
C LEU A 217 -11.93 20.79 14.87
N LEU A 218 -12.10 21.59 13.81
CA LEU A 218 -10.99 22.20 13.09
C LEU A 218 -10.20 23.17 13.97
N ALA A 219 -10.88 23.99 14.78
CA ALA A 219 -10.21 24.89 15.71
C ALA A 219 -9.45 24.12 16.81
N VAL A 220 -10.06 23.09 17.39
CA VAL A 220 -9.42 22.24 18.42
C VAL A 220 -8.24 21.46 17.83
N GLY A 221 -8.43 20.82 16.67
CA GLY A 221 -7.37 20.09 15.98
C GLY A 221 -6.25 21.03 15.52
N GLY A 222 -6.59 22.23 15.05
CA GLY A 222 -5.62 23.26 14.66
C GLY A 222 -4.81 23.78 15.86
N LEU A 223 -5.46 24.01 17.02
CA LEU A 223 -4.76 24.34 18.26
C LEU A 223 -3.83 23.22 18.73
N TRP A 224 -4.26 21.96 18.60
CA TRP A 224 -3.43 20.81 18.91
C TRP A 224 -2.23 20.70 17.97
N LEU A 225 -2.40 20.93 16.67
CA LEU A 225 -1.31 20.98 15.69
C LEU A 225 -0.37 22.17 15.93
N LEU A 226 -0.89 23.34 16.32
CA LEU A 226 -0.05 24.47 16.70
C LEU A 226 0.81 24.13 17.93
N ALA A 227 0.24 23.46 18.93
CA ALA A 227 0.95 23.07 20.14
C ALA A 227 1.99 21.95 19.92
N THR A 228 1.73 21.02 19.00
CA THR A 228 2.58 19.83 18.80
C THR A 228 3.51 19.92 17.59
N GLN A 229 3.07 20.59 16.52
CA GLN A 229 3.74 20.68 15.21
C GLN A 229 4.19 22.10 14.86
N GLY A 230 3.96 23.10 15.72
CA GLY A 230 4.39 24.49 15.46
C GLY A 230 3.67 25.18 14.30
N GLY A 231 2.54 24.63 13.83
CA GLY A 231 1.72 25.22 12.75
C GLY A 231 2.12 24.81 11.33
N ILE A 232 3.11 23.95 11.16
CA ILE A 232 3.51 23.43 9.84
C ILE A 232 2.41 22.55 9.28
N GLY A 233 2.10 22.72 7.98
CA GLY A 233 1.03 21.96 7.30
C GLY A 233 -0.39 22.28 7.78
N LEU A 234 -0.60 23.26 8.67
CA LEU A 234 -1.92 23.56 9.26
C LEU A 234 -2.97 23.92 8.20
N LEU A 235 -2.60 24.77 7.24
CA LEU A 235 -3.50 25.21 6.16
C LEU A 235 -3.86 24.07 5.22
N GLU A 236 -2.89 23.21 4.91
CA GLU A 236 -3.08 22.04 4.05
C GLU A 236 -3.99 21.02 4.73
N TRP A 237 -3.70 20.69 5.99
CA TRP A 237 -4.53 19.81 6.79
C TRP A 237 -5.98 20.33 6.90
N ALA A 238 -6.15 21.64 7.11
CA ALA A 238 -7.47 22.27 7.17
C ALA A 238 -8.18 22.21 5.80
N ALA A 239 -7.47 22.45 4.71
CA ALA A 239 -8.01 22.36 3.34
C ALA A 239 -8.45 20.93 3.00
N HIS A 240 -7.59 19.93 3.26
CA HIS A 240 -7.94 18.51 3.06
C HIS A 240 -9.12 18.10 3.94
N SER A 241 -9.17 18.56 5.20
CA SER A 241 -10.27 18.26 6.12
C SER A 241 -11.59 18.86 5.65
N ALA A 242 -11.55 20.10 5.14
CA ALA A 242 -12.72 20.76 4.57
C ALA A 242 -13.19 20.04 3.30
N SER A 243 -12.28 19.65 2.40
CA SER A 243 -12.61 18.93 1.16
C SER A 243 -13.28 17.57 1.43
N THR A 244 -12.74 16.78 2.36
CA THR A 244 -13.30 15.50 2.80
C THR A 244 -14.66 15.70 3.48
N GLY A 245 -14.77 16.75 4.31
CA GLY A 245 -16.04 17.15 4.92
C GLY A 245 -17.11 17.50 3.88
N ILE A 246 -16.75 18.22 2.81
CA ILE A 246 -17.65 18.55 1.70
C ILE A 246 -18.15 17.28 0.99
N TRP A 247 -17.27 16.30 0.76
CA TRP A 247 -17.69 15.00 0.22
C TRP A 247 -18.72 14.29 1.10
N PHE A 248 -18.47 14.22 2.41
CA PHE A 248 -19.42 13.62 3.35
C PHE A 248 -20.76 14.37 3.39
N LEU A 249 -20.73 15.70 3.33
CA LEU A 249 -21.94 16.50 3.20
C LEU A 249 -22.67 16.21 1.89
N TRP A 250 -21.96 16.09 0.78
CA TRP A 250 -22.53 15.75 -0.52
C TRP A 250 -23.25 14.40 -0.48
N PHE A 251 -22.61 13.36 0.07
CA PHE A 251 -23.24 12.05 0.27
C PHE A 251 -24.51 12.14 1.14
N ALA A 252 -24.47 12.90 2.23
CA ALA A 252 -25.62 13.11 3.10
C ALA A 252 -26.78 13.79 2.36
N VAL A 253 -26.49 14.84 1.59
CA VAL A 253 -27.48 15.62 0.83
C VAL A 253 -28.08 14.76 -0.28
N VAL A 254 -27.27 14.03 -1.05
CA VAL A 254 -27.74 13.15 -2.12
C VAL A 254 -28.64 12.06 -1.54
N GLY A 255 -28.24 11.39 -0.46
CA GLY A 255 -29.05 10.38 0.21
C GLY A 255 -30.38 10.94 0.74
N ALA A 256 -30.36 12.11 1.36
CA ALA A 256 -31.55 12.76 1.88
C ALA A 256 -32.50 13.23 0.77
N MET A 257 -31.97 13.86 -0.28
CA MET A 257 -32.77 14.41 -1.38
C MET A 257 -33.36 13.33 -2.27
N ALA A 258 -32.61 12.26 -2.56
CA ALA A 258 -33.11 11.12 -3.31
C ALA A 258 -34.30 10.45 -2.59
N THR A 259 -34.19 10.25 -1.28
CA THR A 259 -35.28 9.68 -0.47
C THR A 259 -36.45 10.65 -0.31
N LEU A 260 -36.19 11.93 -0.11
CA LEU A 260 -37.23 12.96 -0.01
C LEU A 260 -38.04 13.07 -1.31
N GLY A 261 -37.36 13.06 -2.46
CA GLY A 261 -37.99 13.05 -3.78
C GLY A 261 -38.89 11.82 -3.99
N ALA A 262 -38.46 10.65 -3.51
CA ALA A 262 -39.28 9.44 -3.52
C ALA A 262 -40.53 9.57 -2.63
N VAL A 263 -40.39 10.16 -1.43
CA VAL A 263 -41.52 10.42 -0.52
C VAL A 263 -42.49 11.44 -1.12
N TRP A 264 -42.00 12.51 -1.75
CA TRP A 264 -42.88 13.54 -2.32
C TRP A 264 -43.73 13.04 -3.49
N ARG A 265 -43.27 12.02 -4.22
CA ARG A 265 -44.00 11.37 -5.32
C ARG A 265 -45.10 10.40 -4.84
N THR A 266 -45.25 10.17 -3.54
CA THR A 266 -46.29 9.26 -2.99
C THR A 266 -47.66 9.92 -2.89
N ASP A 267 -48.72 9.10 -2.91
CA ASP A 267 -50.09 9.55 -2.66
C ASP A 267 -50.22 10.13 -1.25
N LEU A 268 -50.80 11.33 -1.14
CA LEU A 268 -50.90 12.09 0.11
C LEU A 268 -51.60 11.29 1.22
N VAL A 269 -52.70 10.60 0.87
CA VAL A 269 -53.51 9.80 1.80
C VAL A 269 -52.72 8.61 2.37
N ARG A 270 -51.88 7.98 1.54
CA ARG A 270 -51.00 6.88 1.96
C ARG A 270 -49.86 7.40 2.85
N ALA A 271 -49.26 8.51 2.46
CA ALA A 271 -48.19 9.15 3.23
C ALA A 271 -48.66 9.64 4.62
N LEU A 272 -49.91 10.11 4.74
CA LEU A 272 -50.54 10.47 6.03
C LEU A 272 -50.74 9.28 6.97
N LYS A 273 -50.99 8.09 6.42
CA LYS A 273 -51.02 6.83 7.16
C LYS A 273 -49.62 6.28 7.49
N GLY A 274 -48.56 6.96 7.03
CA GLY A 274 -47.19 6.49 7.17
C GLY A 274 -46.82 5.37 6.18
N GLU A 275 -47.63 5.15 5.15
CA GLU A 275 -47.32 4.18 4.10
C GLU A 275 -46.24 4.74 3.17
N LEU A 276 -45.21 3.94 2.93
CA LEU A 276 -44.04 4.31 2.14
C LEU A 276 -44.25 3.98 0.65
N PRO A 277 -43.57 4.65 -0.30
CA PRO A 277 -43.60 4.30 -1.73
C PRO A 277 -43.09 2.88 -1.94
N ALA A 278 -44.02 1.93 -2.05
CA ALA A 278 -43.72 0.51 -1.89
C ALA A 278 -42.66 -0.02 -2.86
N ARG A 279 -42.74 0.36 -4.14
CA ARG A 279 -41.86 -0.17 -5.20
C ARG A 279 -40.49 0.52 -5.21
N GLY A 280 -40.47 1.85 -5.11
CA GLY A 280 -39.24 2.64 -5.12
C GLY A 280 -38.37 2.37 -3.89
N MET A 281 -38.99 2.20 -2.72
CA MET A 281 -38.26 1.91 -1.49
C MET A 281 -37.67 0.50 -1.49
N ILE A 282 -38.39 -0.51 -1.98
CA ILE A 282 -37.83 -1.87 -2.15
C ILE A 282 -36.65 -1.84 -3.13
N ALA A 283 -36.79 -1.15 -4.27
CA ALA A 283 -35.70 -1.02 -5.24
C ALA A 283 -34.47 -0.30 -4.66
N ALA A 284 -34.68 0.81 -3.93
CA ALA A 284 -33.61 1.53 -3.26
C ALA A 284 -32.94 0.72 -2.15
N SER A 285 -33.70 -0.03 -1.35
CA SER A 285 -33.16 -0.94 -0.34
C SER A 285 -32.35 -2.07 -0.98
N TRP A 286 -32.75 -2.58 -2.15
CA TRP A 286 -31.96 -3.54 -2.91
C TRP A 286 -30.68 -2.95 -3.48
N ALA A 287 -30.73 -1.74 -4.04
CA ALA A 287 -29.54 -1.05 -4.53
C ALA A 287 -28.53 -0.78 -3.40
N MET A 288 -29.01 -0.29 -2.25
CA MET A 288 -28.21 -0.09 -1.04
C MET A 288 -27.63 -1.42 -0.53
N ARG A 289 -28.42 -2.50 -0.55
CA ARG A 289 -27.97 -3.84 -0.16
C ARG A 289 -26.88 -4.36 -1.08
N LEU A 290 -27.05 -4.23 -2.40
CA LEU A 290 -26.05 -4.63 -3.39
C LEU A 290 -24.76 -3.83 -3.19
N GLY A 291 -24.84 -2.50 -3.10
CA GLY A 291 -23.67 -1.65 -2.87
C GLY A 291 -22.94 -1.99 -1.56
N ALA A 292 -23.68 -2.25 -0.49
CA ALA A 292 -23.08 -2.63 0.80
C ALA A 292 -22.41 -4.01 0.77
N ILE A 293 -22.96 -4.98 0.02
CA ILE A 293 -22.32 -6.30 -0.19
C ILE A 293 -21.04 -6.15 -1.00
N VAL A 294 -21.08 -5.38 -2.10
CA VAL A 294 -19.89 -5.11 -2.94
C VAL A 294 -18.80 -4.44 -2.10
N LEU A 295 -19.15 -3.44 -1.30
CA LEU A 295 -18.23 -2.78 -0.39
C LEU A 295 -17.63 -3.74 0.65
N ALA A 296 -18.45 -4.58 1.27
CA ALA A 296 -17.99 -5.57 2.25
C ALA A 296 -17.04 -6.61 1.62
N LEU A 297 -17.35 -7.08 0.41
CA LEU A 297 -16.47 -8.00 -0.34
C LEU A 297 -15.14 -7.34 -0.68
N ALA A 298 -15.16 -6.09 -1.15
CA ALA A 298 -13.95 -5.34 -1.48
C ALA A 298 -13.08 -5.12 -0.23
N ALA A 299 -13.68 -4.68 0.88
CA ALA A 299 -12.97 -4.46 2.14
C ALA A 299 -12.36 -5.75 2.72
N ILE A 300 -13.08 -6.88 2.62
CA ILE A 300 -12.56 -8.18 3.08
C ILE A 300 -11.47 -8.70 2.16
N GLY A 301 -11.60 -8.54 0.85
CA GLY A 301 -10.55 -8.86 -0.11
C GLY A 301 -9.27 -8.06 0.18
N HIS A 302 -9.41 -6.76 0.44
CA HIS A 302 -8.29 -5.89 0.81
C HIS A 302 -7.66 -6.32 2.15
N CYS A 303 -8.48 -6.55 3.18
CA CYS A 303 -8.04 -7.05 4.48
C CYS A 303 -7.29 -8.38 4.37
N LEU A 304 -7.78 -9.31 3.55
CA LEU A 304 -7.12 -10.60 3.33
C LEU A 304 -5.77 -10.41 2.63
N SER A 305 -5.70 -9.58 1.60
CA SER A 305 -4.44 -9.25 0.91
C SER A 305 -3.40 -8.67 1.86
N LEU A 306 -3.82 -7.77 2.76
CA LEU A 306 -2.94 -7.22 3.79
C LEU A 306 -2.61 -8.23 4.89
N ALA A 307 -3.51 -9.17 5.20
CA ALA A 307 -3.24 -10.25 6.16
C ALA A 307 -2.19 -11.22 5.62
N THR A 308 -2.27 -11.59 4.34
CA THR A 308 -1.27 -12.44 3.69
C THR A 308 0.07 -11.73 3.60
N ALA A 309 0.08 -10.43 3.26
CA ALA A 309 1.29 -9.61 3.26
C ALA A 309 1.89 -9.44 4.68
N ALA A 310 1.07 -9.23 5.71
CA ALA A 310 1.54 -9.15 7.09
C ALA A 310 2.10 -10.49 7.58
N ALA A 311 1.46 -11.61 7.22
CA ALA A 311 1.93 -12.95 7.56
C ALA A 311 3.23 -13.30 6.82
N SER A 312 3.38 -12.93 5.55
CA SER A 312 4.64 -13.13 4.82
C SER A 312 5.75 -12.29 5.42
N ARG A 313 5.52 -11.00 5.70
CA ARG A 313 6.49 -10.09 6.34
C ARG A 313 6.90 -10.56 7.73
N GLN A 314 6.01 -11.16 8.50
CA GLN A 314 6.36 -11.76 9.80
C GLN A 314 7.32 -12.95 9.64
N ARG A 315 7.10 -13.82 8.65
CA ARG A 315 8.03 -14.93 8.34
C ARG A 315 9.36 -14.43 7.79
N SER A 316 9.34 -13.33 7.02
CA SER A 316 10.55 -12.64 6.55
C SER A 316 11.38 -12.12 7.70
N LEU A 317 10.72 -11.55 8.72
CA LEU A 317 11.38 -11.05 9.92
C LEU A 317 12.03 -12.18 10.73
N GLU A 318 11.43 -13.38 10.78
CA GLU A 318 12.06 -14.56 11.40
C GLU A 318 13.33 -14.98 10.65
N ALA A 319 13.29 -15.03 9.32
CA ALA A 319 14.47 -15.30 8.50
C ALA A 319 15.57 -14.25 8.73
N MET A 320 15.21 -12.97 8.73
CA MET A 320 16.15 -11.87 8.94
C MET A 320 16.78 -11.85 10.34
N ARG A 321 16.03 -12.19 11.39
CA ARG A 321 16.56 -12.33 12.75
C ARG A 321 17.55 -13.47 12.93
N SER A 322 17.59 -14.42 12.00
CA SER A 322 18.58 -15.51 12.06
C SER A 322 20.01 -15.03 11.78
N VAL A 323 20.18 -13.81 11.26
CA VAL A 323 21.48 -13.21 10.92
C VAL A 323 21.65 -11.87 11.66
N PRO A 324 22.01 -11.90 12.96
CA PRO A 324 22.17 -10.69 13.75
C PRO A 324 23.35 -9.83 13.27
N GLY A 325 23.18 -8.52 13.29
CA GLY A 325 24.21 -7.56 12.86
C GLY A 325 24.35 -7.38 11.35
N ALA A 326 23.47 -8.00 10.56
CA ALA A 326 23.42 -7.79 9.12
C ALA A 326 22.74 -6.46 8.75
N HIS A 327 23.19 -5.88 7.64
CA HIS A 327 22.69 -4.63 7.07
C HIS A 327 22.29 -4.83 5.61
N LEU A 328 21.24 -4.13 5.19
CA LEU A 328 20.84 -4.03 3.79
C LEU A 328 21.43 -2.75 3.21
N MET A 329 22.06 -2.89 2.05
CA MET A 329 22.51 -1.77 1.25
C MET A 329 21.46 -1.47 0.20
N PHE A 330 21.02 -0.22 0.13
CA PHE A 330 20.27 0.28 -1.01
C PHE A 330 21.23 0.98 -1.94
N ILE A 331 21.23 0.51 -3.18
CA ILE A 331 21.94 1.15 -4.28
C ILE A 331 20.92 2.08 -4.95
N GLY A 332 21.33 3.31 -5.21
CA GLY A 332 20.49 4.32 -5.86
C GLY A 332 21.30 5.18 -6.82
N GLY A 333 20.61 6.17 -7.37
CA GLY A 333 20.97 6.85 -8.59
C GLY A 333 19.87 6.64 -9.63
N ALA A 334 19.44 7.70 -10.28
CA ALA A 334 18.45 7.68 -11.34
C ALA A 334 19.03 6.98 -12.59
N LEU A 335 19.02 5.65 -12.58
CA LEU A 335 19.64 4.79 -13.58
C LEU A 335 18.63 4.46 -14.69
N TYR A 336 18.20 5.50 -15.40
CA TYR A 336 17.24 5.42 -16.51
C TYR A 336 17.87 5.02 -17.86
N SER A 337 19.20 4.96 -17.93
CA SER A 337 19.96 4.57 -19.13
C SER A 337 20.92 3.40 -18.87
N ASN A 338 21.10 2.57 -19.89
CA ASN A 338 22.02 1.42 -19.86
C ASN A 338 23.49 1.85 -19.62
N GLU A 339 23.87 3.06 -20.03
CA GLU A 339 25.22 3.60 -19.82
C GLU A 339 25.49 3.92 -18.36
N ALA A 340 24.53 4.53 -17.66
CA ALA A 340 24.63 4.79 -16.24
C ALA A 340 24.66 3.47 -15.43
N GLN A 341 23.85 2.48 -15.85
CA GLN A 341 23.89 1.13 -15.25
C GLN A 341 25.25 0.44 -15.44
N ASN A 342 25.85 0.54 -16.62
CA ASN A 342 27.17 -0.01 -16.89
C ASN A 342 28.27 0.71 -16.09
N ALA A 343 28.20 2.04 -15.98
CA ALA A 343 29.14 2.84 -15.19
C ALA A 343 29.09 2.47 -13.70
N MET A 344 27.89 2.33 -13.14
CA MET A 344 27.69 1.84 -11.79
C MET A 344 28.24 0.42 -11.64
N GLY A 345 27.93 -0.49 -12.57
CA GLY A 345 28.46 -1.87 -12.57
C GLY A 345 29.98 -1.92 -12.55
N ALA A 346 30.65 -1.01 -13.28
CA ALA A 346 32.11 -0.94 -13.34
C ALA A 346 32.76 -0.48 -12.02
N VAL A 347 32.07 0.34 -11.23
CA VAL A 347 32.57 0.80 -9.91
C VAL A 347 32.12 -0.14 -8.80
N MET A 348 30.81 -0.40 -8.72
CA MET A 348 30.19 -1.16 -7.63
C MET A 348 30.45 -2.66 -7.72
N GLY A 349 30.55 -3.22 -8.93
CA GLY A 349 30.81 -4.65 -9.13
C GLY A 349 32.11 -5.11 -8.46
N PRO A 350 33.28 -4.54 -8.83
CA PRO A 350 34.56 -4.89 -8.23
C PRO A 350 34.60 -4.63 -6.72
N TRP A 351 33.99 -3.54 -6.25
CA TRP A 351 33.94 -3.24 -4.81
C TRP A 351 33.15 -4.29 -4.04
N LEU A 352 31.94 -4.66 -4.51
CA LEU A 352 31.11 -5.71 -3.90
C LEU A 352 31.81 -7.08 -3.94
N GLN A 353 32.54 -7.37 -5.02
CA GLN A 353 33.36 -8.56 -5.15
C GLN A 353 34.44 -8.61 -4.04
N GLY A 354 35.15 -7.50 -3.81
CA GLY A 354 36.11 -7.39 -2.70
C GLY A 354 35.46 -7.52 -1.30
N GLN A 355 34.22 -7.03 -1.13
CA GLN A 355 33.47 -7.25 0.11
C GLN A 355 33.08 -8.73 0.32
N ALA A 356 32.81 -9.46 -0.76
CA ALA A 356 32.57 -10.89 -0.71
C ALA A 356 33.85 -11.67 -0.38
N GLU A 357 34.97 -11.35 -1.02
CA GLU A 357 36.28 -11.96 -0.75
C GLU A 357 36.73 -11.76 0.70
N SER A 358 36.50 -10.56 1.26
CA SER A 358 36.76 -10.27 2.68
C SER A 358 35.79 -10.95 3.66
N GLY A 359 34.78 -11.66 3.16
CA GLY A 359 33.79 -12.38 3.98
C GLY A 359 32.79 -11.47 4.71
N ARG A 360 32.70 -10.18 4.32
CA ARG A 360 31.77 -9.18 4.87
C ARG A 360 30.42 -9.15 4.16
N LEU A 361 30.24 -9.98 3.14
CA LEU A 361 29.02 -10.06 2.31
C LEU A 361 28.44 -11.47 2.37
N LEU A 362 27.12 -11.58 2.54
CA LEU A 362 26.35 -12.83 2.43
C LEU A 362 25.40 -12.73 1.24
N LEU A 363 25.43 -13.75 0.38
CA LEU A 363 24.65 -13.84 -0.86
C LEU A 363 23.56 -14.91 -0.74
N ALA A 364 22.32 -14.56 -1.12
CA ALA A 364 21.21 -15.49 -1.29
C ALA A 364 20.29 -15.02 -2.44
N ALA A 365 20.74 -15.20 -3.67
CA ALA A 365 20.04 -14.70 -4.86
C ALA A 365 19.30 -15.83 -5.59
N PRO A 366 17.96 -15.82 -5.63
CA PRO A 366 17.20 -16.75 -6.45
C PRO A 366 17.24 -16.32 -7.93
N ARG A 367 17.25 -17.30 -8.83
CA ARG A 367 17.08 -17.14 -10.27
C ARG A 367 16.06 -18.16 -10.75
N GLU A 368 15.11 -17.70 -11.56
CA GLU A 368 14.22 -18.60 -12.29
C GLU A 368 14.98 -19.26 -13.43
N SER A 369 14.87 -20.59 -13.54
CA SER A 369 15.47 -21.39 -14.58
C SER A 369 14.44 -22.36 -15.17
N PRO A 370 14.60 -22.82 -16.43
CA PRO A 370 13.79 -23.88 -17.03
C PRO A 370 13.73 -25.17 -16.19
N VAL A 371 14.78 -25.43 -15.40
CA VAL A 371 14.82 -26.60 -14.51
C VAL A 371 14.28 -26.31 -13.12
N GLY A 372 13.75 -25.12 -12.84
CA GLY A 372 13.19 -24.73 -11.54
C GLY A 372 13.91 -23.54 -10.91
N GLN A 373 13.73 -23.34 -9.60
CA GLN A 373 14.33 -22.22 -8.89
C GLN A 373 15.76 -22.56 -8.46
N LEU A 374 16.73 -21.88 -9.06
CA LEU A 374 18.15 -21.97 -8.72
C LEU A 374 18.51 -20.87 -7.72
N VAL A 375 19.26 -21.17 -6.67
CA VAL A 375 19.63 -20.19 -5.65
C VAL A 375 21.14 -20.12 -5.51
N TYR A 376 21.71 -18.96 -5.81
CA TYR A 376 23.13 -18.67 -5.62
C TYR A 376 23.38 -18.31 -4.15
N VAL A 377 24.29 -19.04 -3.52
CA VAL A 377 24.72 -18.81 -2.14
C VAL A 377 26.24 -18.77 -2.06
N ASN A 378 26.79 -17.93 -1.19
CA ASN A 378 28.23 -17.90 -0.95
C ASN A 378 28.60 -18.65 0.35
N ARG A 379 29.90 -18.75 0.65
CA ARG A 379 30.37 -19.43 1.86
C ARG A 379 29.88 -18.78 3.15
N ARG A 380 29.75 -17.45 3.16
CA ARG A 380 29.22 -16.72 4.32
C ARG A 380 27.77 -17.10 4.62
N TYR A 381 26.96 -17.37 3.59
CA TYR A 381 25.63 -17.94 3.74
C TYR A 381 25.69 -19.31 4.43
N LEU A 382 26.52 -20.23 3.93
CA LEU A 382 26.67 -21.57 4.53
C LEU A 382 27.17 -21.51 5.98
N ALA A 383 27.97 -20.51 6.35
CA ALA A 383 28.41 -20.30 7.72
C ALA A 383 27.28 -19.87 8.66
N SER A 384 26.29 -19.13 8.14
CA SER A 384 25.12 -18.65 8.89
C SER A 384 23.99 -19.69 8.91
N HIS A 385 23.84 -20.44 7.80
CA HIS A 385 22.82 -21.46 7.57
C HIS A 385 23.49 -22.73 7.06
N PRO A 386 24.00 -23.60 7.96
CA PRO A 386 24.68 -24.83 7.55
C PRO A 386 23.70 -25.74 6.81
N LEU A 387 24.09 -26.15 5.61
CA LEU A 387 23.34 -27.08 4.79
C LEU A 387 23.91 -28.48 4.99
N GLN A 388 23.03 -29.43 5.29
CA GLN A 388 23.40 -30.83 5.39
C GLN A 388 23.15 -31.55 4.06
N LEU A 389 24.10 -32.39 3.70
CA LEU A 389 23.96 -33.37 2.64
C LEU A 389 23.08 -34.53 3.09
N SER A 390 22.61 -35.32 2.15
CA SER A 390 21.78 -36.50 2.41
C SER A 390 22.50 -37.58 3.23
N ASP A 391 23.83 -37.54 3.27
CA ASP A 391 24.68 -38.41 4.09
C ASP A 391 24.94 -37.86 5.50
N GLY A 392 24.35 -36.71 5.86
CA GLY A 392 24.47 -36.07 7.17
C GLY A 392 25.72 -35.22 7.37
N ARG A 393 26.61 -35.10 6.36
CA ARG A 393 27.77 -34.21 6.42
C ARG A 393 27.36 -32.76 6.10
N ASP A 394 28.08 -31.80 6.66
CA ASP A 394 27.90 -30.39 6.32
C ASP A 394 28.55 -30.13 4.94
N VAL A 395 27.87 -29.39 4.09
CA VAL A 395 28.39 -28.99 2.76
C VAL A 395 29.75 -28.29 2.90
N ARG A 396 29.97 -27.53 3.98
CA ARG A 396 31.23 -26.82 4.25
C ARG A 396 32.44 -27.73 4.42
N ASP A 397 32.24 -28.97 4.87
CA ASP A 397 33.32 -29.93 5.09
C ASP A 397 33.72 -30.67 3.80
N VAL A 398 32.87 -30.59 2.77
CA VAL A 398 33.02 -31.35 1.51
C VAL A 398 33.48 -30.45 0.35
N VAL A 399 33.07 -29.18 0.33
CA VAL A 399 33.37 -28.25 -0.76
C VAL A 399 34.61 -27.42 -0.43
N GLY A 400 35.67 -27.51 -1.26
CA GLY A 400 36.92 -26.76 -1.09
C GLY A 400 36.77 -25.25 -1.33
N ASP A 401 37.63 -24.42 -0.73
CA ASP A 401 37.47 -22.95 -0.64
C ASP A 401 37.13 -22.25 -1.98
N ASP A 402 37.74 -22.71 -3.07
CA ASP A 402 37.58 -22.16 -4.42
C ASP A 402 36.71 -23.02 -5.36
N GLU A 403 36.04 -24.06 -4.84
CA GLU A 403 35.20 -24.96 -5.63
C GLU A 403 33.74 -24.47 -5.71
N VAL A 404 33.13 -24.66 -6.88
CA VAL A 404 31.69 -24.47 -7.08
C VAL A 404 30.97 -25.78 -6.80
N ALA A 405 29.91 -25.75 -6.00
CA ALA A 405 29.11 -26.94 -5.72
C ALA A 405 27.64 -26.75 -6.10
N LEU A 406 27.07 -27.76 -6.76
CA LEU A 406 25.67 -27.81 -7.11
C LEU A 406 24.96 -28.80 -6.18
N LEU A 407 24.05 -28.31 -5.35
CA LEU A 407 23.25 -29.12 -4.45
C LEU A 407 21.88 -29.39 -5.09
N VAL A 408 21.59 -30.67 -5.32
CA VAL A 408 20.34 -31.12 -5.94
C VAL A 408 19.52 -31.92 -4.92
N PRO A 409 18.23 -31.57 -4.71
CA PRO A 409 17.34 -32.33 -3.83
C PRO A 409 17.18 -33.81 -4.24
N GLU A 410 17.04 -34.71 -3.27
CA GLU A 410 16.87 -36.16 -3.48
C GLU A 410 15.76 -36.52 -4.48
N ASP A 411 14.63 -35.82 -4.41
CA ASP A 411 13.46 -36.02 -5.26
C ASP A 411 13.72 -35.64 -6.73
N ARG A 412 14.71 -34.79 -6.98
CA ARG A 412 15.12 -34.32 -8.31
C ARG A 412 16.46 -34.86 -8.77
N TRP A 413 17.07 -35.76 -7.99
CA TRP A 413 18.37 -36.37 -8.31
C TRP A 413 18.39 -37.15 -9.63
N ALA A 414 17.23 -37.65 -10.07
CA ALA A 414 17.11 -38.30 -11.37
C ALA A 414 17.37 -37.33 -12.55
N GLU A 415 17.04 -36.06 -12.37
CA GLU A 415 17.20 -34.99 -13.36
C GLU A 415 18.55 -34.25 -13.25
N ARG A 416 19.46 -34.73 -12.38
CA ARG A 416 20.72 -34.05 -12.05
C ARG A 416 21.60 -33.70 -13.25
N GLU A 417 21.53 -34.45 -14.35
CA GLU A 417 22.33 -34.15 -15.56
C GLU A 417 21.74 -32.98 -16.35
N LEU A 418 20.41 -32.85 -16.38
CA LEU A 418 19.69 -31.74 -16.98
C LEU A 418 19.93 -30.47 -16.15
N ILE A 419 19.78 -30.57 -14.82
CA ILE A 419 20.08 -29.49 -13.87
C ILE A 419 21.57 -29.12 -13.93
N ALA A 420 22.43 -30.14 -14.02
CA ALA A 420 23.81 -30.16 -14.49
C ALA A 420 24.13 -29.13 -15.58
N ALA A 421 23.47 -29.33 -16.72
CA ALA A 421 23.70 -28.55 -17.92
C ALA A 421 23.22 -27.11 -17.76
N ASP A 422 22.02 -26.92 -17.21
CA ASP A 422 21.43 -25.59 -16.99
C ASP A 422 22.25 -24.75 -16.00
N ALA A 423 22.69 -25.35 -14.88
CA ALA A 423 23.54 -24.69 -13.92
C ALA A 423 24.88 -24.23 -14.55
N ARG A 424 25.45 -25.00 -15.49
CA ARG A 424 26.68 -24.60 -16.20
C ARG A 424 26.47 -23.40 -17.10
N GLU A 425 25.38 -23.38 -17.86
CA GLU A 425 25.01 -22.22 -18.68
C GLU A 425 24.79 -20.97 -17.80
N SER A 426 24.13 -21.15 -16.66
CA SER A 426 23.93 -20.09 -15.67
C SER A 426 25.25 -19.60 -15.04
N MET A 427 26.21 -20.49 -14.78
CA MET A 427 27.54 -20.14 -14.25
C MET A 427 28.35 -19.30 -15.23
N GLU A 428 28.30 -19.62 -16.51
CA GLU A 428 29.03 -18.87 -17.54
C GLU A 428 28.57 -17.40 -17.58
N PHE A 429 27.27 -17.17 -17.40
CA PHE A 429 26.69 -15.83 -17.40
C PHE A 429 26.86 -15.07 -16.06
N GLU A 430 26.56 -15.72 -14.93
CA GLU A 430 26.46 -15.06 -13.62
C GLU A 430 27.74 -15.09 -12.79
N VAL A 431 28.65 -16.03 -13.06
CA VAL A 431 29.88 -16.24 -12.30
C VAL A 431 31.10 -15.89 -13.18
N GLY A 432 30.90 -15.74 -14.51
CA GLY A 432 31.97 -15.45 -15.48
C GLY A 432 33.03 -16.57 -15.55
N MET A 433 32.69 -17.73 -15.01
CA MET A 433 33.51 -18.92 -14.99
C MET A 433 33.17 -19.76 -16.21
N GLY A 434 34.17 -20.07 -17.03
CA GLY A 434 33.99 -20.91 -18.22
C GLY A 434 33.53 -22.33 -17.86
N ALA A 435 33.05 -23.07 -18.87
CA ALA A 435 32.48 -24.42 -18.72
C ALA A 435 33.39 -25.48 -18.05
N ASP A 436 34.67 -25.19 -17.83
CA ASP A 436 35.69 -26.10 -17.27
C ASP A 436 35.88 -25.97 -15.74
N VAL A 437 35.09 -25.17 -15.03
CA VAL A 437 35.22 -25.09 -13.56
C VAL A 437 34.74 -26.39 -12.90
N PRO A 438 35.56 -27.02 -12.04
CA PRO A 438 35.21 -28.27 -11.37
C PRO A 438 33.97 -28.03 -10.50
N THR A 439 32.83 -28.51 -10.98
CA THR A 439 31.54 -28.40 -10.30
C THR A 439 31.25 -29.70 -9.60
N VAL A 440 31.21 -29.68 -8.26
CA VAL A 440 30.88 -30.86 -7.47
C VAL A 440 29.37 -30.95 -7.33
N VAL A 441 28.75 -31.99 -7.89
CA VAL A 441 27.30 -32.21 -7.76
C VAL A 441 27.04 -33.07 -6.52
N LEU A 442 26.31 -32.52 -5.55
CA LEU A 442 26.03 -33.14 -4.26
C LEU A 442 24.52 -33.24 -4.02
N MET A 443 24.12 -34.26 -3.26
CA MET A 443 22.70 -34.55 -3.01
C MET A 443 22.26 -34.00 -1.65
N THR A 444 21.17 -33.24 -1.62
CA THR A 444 20.58 -32.69 -0.39
C THR A 444 19.23 -33.34 -0.05
N PRO A 445 18.84 -33.40 1.24
CA PRO A 445 17.55 -33.96 1.64
C PRO A 445 16.38 -33.26 0.93
N ALA A 446 15.37 -34.02 0.54
CA ALA A 446 14.14 -33.46 -0.01
C ALA A 446 13.46 -32.51 0.99
N ARG A 447 12.71 -31.53 0.48
CA ARG A 447 11.94 -30.53 1.27
C ARG A 447 12.76 -29.61 2.16
N GLN A 448 14.04 -29.39 1.83
CA GLN A 448 14.82 -28.37 2.51
C GLN A 448 14.24 -26.98 2.20
N ARG A 449 14.21 -26.13 3.23
CA ARG A 449 13.74 -24.74 3.13
C ARG A 449 14.92 -23.80 3.36
N LEU A 450 15.14 -22.90 2.41
CA LEU A 450 16.19 -21.89 2.52
C LEU A 450 15.60 -20.52 2.79
N PRO A 451 16.09 -19.78 3.80
CA PRO A 451 15.74 -18.38 3.95
C PRO A 451 16.38 -17.58 2.80
N LEU A 452 15.55 -16.73 2.19
CA LEU A 452 15.99 -15.64 1.33
C LEU A 452 15.90 -14.33 2.10
N PHE A 453 16.83 -13.43 1.78
CA PHE A 453 16.84 -12.08 2.32
C PHE A 453 16.28 -11.12 1.28
N GLY A 454 15.65 -10.03 1.73
CA GLY A 454 15.00 -9.04 0.86
C GLY A 454 13.63 -8.60 1.37
N ILE A 455 13.22 -7.39 0.98
CA ILE A 455 11.92 -6.80 1.32
C ILE A 455 11.16 -6.56 -0.01
N PRO A 456 10.14 -7.37 -0.33
CA PRO A 456 9.54 -7.44 -1.68
C PRO A 456 9.00 -6.13 -2.26
N ASP A 457 8.52 -5.20 -1.44
CA ASP A 457 7.92 -3.93 -1.91
C ASP A 457 8.94 -2.84 -2.25
N GLU A 458 10.22 -3.01 -1.89
CA GLU A 458 11.25 -1.97 -2.03
C GLU A 458 12.16 -2.18 -3.25
N THR A 459 12.15 -3.38 -3.81
CA THR A 459 13.01 -3.81 -4.93
C THR A 459 12.30 -3.66 -6.28
N ALA A 460 11.00 -3.32 -6.26
CA ALA A 460 10.14 -3.16 -7.43
C ALA A 460 10.51 -1.98 -8.34
N GLY A 461 11.47 -1.14 -7.94
CA GLY A 461 11.95 -0.03 -8.77
C GLY A 461 12.79 -0.46 -9.98
N TRP A 462 13.33 -1.69 -9.99
CA TRP A 462 14.33 -2.10 -10.98
C TRP A 462 13.91 -3.29 -11.85
N SER A 463 12.85 -4.00 -11.49
CA SER A 463 12.32 -5.06 -12.33
C SER A 463 10.84 -5.28 -12.06
N SER A 464 10.01 -4.95 -13.04
CA SER A 464 8.61 -5.40 -13.13
C SER A 464 8.48 -6.93 -13.18
N HIS A 465 9.61 -7.64 -13.23
CA HIS A 465 9.76 -9.10 -13.32
C HIS A 465 9.85 -9.79 -11.95
N SER A 466 10.05 -9.07 -10.85
CA SER A 466 10.19 -9.67 -9.51
C SER A 466 8.86 -9.88 -8.76
N ALA A 467 7.72 -9.52 -9.38
CA ALA A 467 6.38 -9.70 -8.82
C ALA A 467 6.01 -11.18 -8.50
N GLY A 468 6.83 -12.15 -8.91
CA GLY A 468 6.64 -13.58 -8.64
C GLY A 468 7.29 -14.11 -7.35
N LEU A 469 8.25 -13.40 -6.74
CA LEU A 469 9.05 -13.91 -5.62
C LEU A 469 8.81 -13.13 -4.31
N GLU A 470 7.54 -13.01 -3.92
CA GLU A 470 7.12 -12.48 -2.61
C GLU A 470 7.57 -13.35 -1.42
N SER A 471 8.12 -14.55 -1.66
CA SER A 471 8.55 -15.46 -0.60
C SER A 471 9.97 -15.15 -0.13
N THR A 472 10.11 -15.01 1.18
CA THR A 472 11.42 -14.99 1.89
C THR A 472 11.94 -16.40 2.20
N TRP A 473 11.34 -17.39 1.57
CA TRP A 473 11.72 -18.79 1.68
C TRP A 473 11.60 -19.44 0.31
N VAL A 474 12.58 -20.25 -0.06
CA VAL A 474 12.46 -21.18 -1.18
C VAL A 474 12.29 -22.59 -0.63
N GLU A 475 11.28 -23.29 -1.12
CA GLU A 475 11.08 -24.70 -0.86
C GLU A 475 11.77 -25.50 -1.96
N GLU A 476 12.51 -26.53 -1.57
CA GLU A 476 13.20 -27.44 -2.50
C GLU A 476 14.11 -26.71 -3.53
N PRO A 477 14.93 -25.73 -3.11
CA PRO A 477 15.82 -25.03 -4.04
C PRO A 477 16.91 -25.96 -4.57
N ILE A 478 17.24 -25.78 -5.84
CA ILE A 478 18.54 -26.21 -6.38
C ILE A 478 19.53 -25.14 -5.97
N VAL A 479 20.58 -25.50 -5.23
CA VAL A 479 21.49 -24.52 -4.64
C VAL A 479 22.82 -24.55 -5.36
N LEU A 480 23.30 -23.39 -5.79
CA LEU A 480 24.64 -23.24 -6.33
C LEU A 480 25.51 -22.49 -5.32
N VAL A 481 26.48 -23.19 -4.76
CA VAL A 481 27.47 -22.62 -3.86
C VAL A 481 28.59 -22.02 -4.69
N VAL A 482 28.74 -20.70 -4.67
CA VAL A 482 29.79 -19.97 -5.37
C VAL A 482 30.93 -19.58 -4.41
N PRO A 483 32.18 -19.56 -4.87
CA PRO A 483 33.29 -18.98 -4.15
C PRO A 483 33.00 -17.52 -3.76
N ASN A 484 33.62 -17.07 -2.67
CA ASN A 484 33.52 -15.67 -2.26
C ASN A 484 34.15 -14.78 -3.34
N GLY A 485 33.39 -13.82 -3.87
CA GLY A 485 33.85 -12.99 -5.00
C GLY A 485 33.66 -13.63 -6.37
N GLY A 486 33.18 -14.87 -6.48
CA GLY A 486 32.97 -15.52 -7.78
C GLY A 486 31.73 -15.04 -8.55
N PHE A 487 30.85 -14.23 -7.95
CA PHE A 487 29.56 -13.85 -8.53
C PHE A 487 29.63 -12.47 -9.18
N ASN A 488 29.24 -12.34 -10.44
CA ASN A 488 29.33 -11.09 -11.20
C ASN A 488 28.11 -10.18 -11.02
N ALA A 489 26.92 -10.73 -10.72
CA ALA A 489 25.70 -9.95 -10.56
C ALA A 489 25.47 -9.44 -9.13
N TYR A 490 26.53 -9.20 -8.36
CA TYR A 490 26.40 -8.65 -6.99
C TYR A 490 25.63 -7.33 -6.96
N VAL A 491 25.76 -6.48 -7.97
CA VAL A 491 25.05 -5.20 -8.06
C VAL A 491 23.54 -5.41 -8.18
N SER A 492 23.10 -6.30 -9.07
CA SER A 492 21.69 -6.65 -9.23
C SER A 492 21.14 -7.33 -7.97
N ALA A 493 21.88 -8.29 -7.41
CA ALA A 493 21.48 -8.97 -6.19
C ALA A 493 21.39 -8.02 -4.98
N ALA A 494 22.31 -7.04 -4.87
CA ALA A 494 22.27 -6.02 -3.83
C ALA A 494 21.09 -5.05 -4.02
N GLY A 495 20.82 -4.62 -5.26
CA GLY A 495 19.64 -3.81 -5.59
C GLY A 495 18.32 -4.52 -5.26
N GLU A 496 18.28 -5.85 -5.38
CA GLU A 496 17.13 -6.67 -4.98
C GLU A 496 17.12 -7.05 -3.48
N GLY A 497 18.04 -6.51 -2.68
CA GLY A 497 18.14 -6.83 -1.24
C GLY A 497 18.45 -8.31 -0.95
N ARG A 498 18.98 -9.05 -1.93
CA ARG A 498 19.40 -10.45 -1.83
C ARG A 498 20.82 -10.61 -1.26
N VAL A 499 21.43 -9.50 -0.89
CA VAL A 499 22.77 -9.40 -0.32
C VAL A 499 22.69 -8.74 1.05
N LEU A 500 23.35 -9.35 2.04
CA LEU A 500 23.50 -8.81 3.38
C LEU A 500 24.95 -8.43 3.65
N PHE A 501 25.13 -7.29 4.32
CA PHE A 501 26.42 -6.73 4.66
C PHE A 501 26.67 -6.81 6.16
N PHE A 502 27.93 -7.04 6.54
CA PHE A 502 28.39 -7.04 7.92
C PHE A 502 29.44 -5.95 8.12
N ASP A 503 29.65 -5.58 9.39
CA ASP A 503 30.62 -4.55 9.76
C ASP A 503 30.30 -3.17 9.14
N ALA A 504 29.08 -2.69 9.42
CA ALA A 504 28.55 -1.49 8.80
C ALA A 504 29.39 -0.22 9.05
N GLU A 505 30.04 -0.11 10.20
CA GLU A 505 30.88 1.06 10.50
C GLU A 505 32.10 1.13 9.57
N ALA A 506 32.75 -0.01 9.32
CA ALA A 506 33.85 -0.08 8.36
C ALA A 506 33.37 0.21 6.93
N LEU A 507 32.20 -0.33 6.54
CA LEU A 507 31.61 -0.05 5.22
C LEU A 507 31.25 1.42 5.05
N ILE A 508 30.66 2.06 6.07
CA ILE A 508 30.33 3.49 6.05
C ILE A 508 31.62 4.30 5.88
N GLN A 509 32.69 3.98 6.62
CA GLN A 509 33.97 4.67 6.46
C GLN A 509 34.59 4.48 5.07
N GLU A 510 34.48 3.27 4.48
CA GLU A 510 34.94 3.00 3.12
C GLU A 510 34.12 3.77 2.07
N ILE A 511 32.79 3.85 2.25
CA ILE A 511 31.88 4.61 1.38
C ILE A 511 32.15 6.11 1.49
N GLU A 512 32.28 6.64 2.71
CA GLU A 512 32.58 8.06 2.95
C GLU A 512 33.98 8.46 2.45
N ALA A 513 34.93 7.53 2.39
CA ALA A 513 36.28 7.77 1.88
C ALA A 513 36.37 7.83 0.35
N ASP A 514 35.43 7.20 -0.37
CA ASP A 514 35.38 7.21 -1.84
C ASP A 514 34.12 7.95 -2.34
N PRO A 515 34.27 9.20 -2.84
CA PRO A 515 33.15 10.00 -3.31
C PRO A 515 32.36 9.37 -4.46
N VAL A 516 33.00 8.53 -5.30
CA VAL A 516 32.33 7.87 -6.42
C VAL A 516 31.43 6.75 -5.89
N LEU A 517 31.90 6.01 -4.89
CA LEU A 517 31.14 4.95 -4.21
C LEU A 517 29.96 5.54 -3.41
N ALA A 518 30.18 6.65 -2.70
CA ALA A 518 29.13 7.38 -1.97
C ALA A 518 28.00 7.85 -2.89
N GLY A 519 28.28 8.13 -4.16
CA GLY A 519 27.26 8.52 -5.14
C GLY A 519 26.26 7.41 -5.49
N TYR A 520 26.63 6.13 -5.31
CA TYR A 520 25.77 4.99 -5.66
C TYR A 520 25.10 4.32 -4.45
N VAL A 521 25.61 4.53 -3.22
CA VAL A 521 25.05 3.92 -2.01
C VAL A 521 24.09 4.89 -1.32
N THR A 522 22.80 4.59 -1.38
CA THR A 522 21.73 5.40 -0.80
C THR A 522 21.58 5.19 0.70
N SER A 523 21.73 3.95 1.18
CA SER A 523 21.66 3.67 2.61
C SER A 523 22.25 2.32 2.98
N LEU A 524 22.69 2.21 4.24
CA LEU A 524 23.08 0.98 4.89
C LEU A 524 22.29 0.84 6.20
N THR A 525 21.17 0.12 6.15
CA THR A 525 20.25 0.02 7.29
C THR A 525 20.35 -1.36 7.96
N PRO A 526 20.35 -1.45 9.31
CA PRO A 526 20.25 -2.73 10.00
C PRO A 526 18.99 -3.50 9.58
N VAL A 527 19.18 -4.76 9.18
CA VAL A 527 18.10 -5.60 8.65
C VAL A 527 16.99 -5.79 9.70
N GLU A 528 17.36 -6.01 10.97
CA GLU A 528 16.39 -6.25 12.04
C GLU A 528 15.49 -5.04 12.32
N VAL A 529 16.07 -3.84 12.33
CA VAL A 529 15.34 -2.59 12.54
C VAL A 529 14.39 -2.37 11.35
N ARG A 530 14.88 -2.60 10.14
CA ARG A 530 14.09 -2.44 8.91
C ARG A 530 12.93 -3.45 8.84
N ALA A 531 13.22 -4.73 9.05
CA ALA A 531 12.24 -5.80 9.04
C ALA A 531 11.16 -5.60 10.12
N SER A 532 11.56 -5.18 11.32
CA SER A 532 10.63 -4.94 12.43
C SER A 532 9.71 -3.75 12.17
N ARG A 533 10.24 -2.65 11.61
CA ARG A 533 9.43 -1.50 11.18
C ARG A 533 8.43 -1.90 10.09
N HIS A 534 8.88 -2.61 9.06
CA HIS A 534 8.01 -3.11 7.98
C HIS A 534 6.93 -4.08 8.45
N ALA A 535 7.26 -4.99 9.36
CA ALA A 535 6.29 -5.90 9.94
C ALA A 535 5.26 -5.14 10.82
N ALA A 536 5.69 -4.12 11.56
CA ALA A 536 4.81 -3.28 12.34
C ALA A 536 3.87 -2.45 11.44
N GLU A 537 4.39 -1.84 10.38
CA GLU A 537 3.60 -1.11 9.38
C GLU A 537 2.56 -2.01 8.70
N ALA A 538 2.97 -3.23 8.31
CA ALA A 538 2.06 -4.24 7.77
C ALA A 538 0.93 -4.59 8.73
N LEU A 539 1.26 -4.77 10.02
CA LEU A 539 0.30 -5.11 11.05
C LEU A 539 -0.68 -3.96 11.32
N ILE A 540 -0.20 -2.71 11.30
CA ILE A 540 -1.05 -1.53 11.44
C ILE A 540 -2.00 -1.42 10.24
N ALA A 541 -1.48 -1.57 9.01
CA ALA A 541 -2.30 -1.56 7.80
C ALA A 541 -3.36 -2.67 7.82
N PHE A 542 -2.97 -3.90 8.20
CA PHE A 542 -3.90 -5.02 8.38
C PHE A 542 -4.98 -4.71 9.43
N ARG A 543 -4.60 -4.15 10.60
CA ARG A 543 -5.57 -3.79 11.66
C ARG A 543 -6.56 -2.73 11.18
N MET A 544 -6.09 -1.73 10.43
CA MET A 544 -6.95 -0.71 9.83
C MET A 544 -7.91 -1.34 8.82
N ALA A 545 -7.42 -2.15 7.89
CA ALA A 545 -8.27 -2.86 6.92
C ALA A 545 -9.26 -3.83 7.58
N ALA A 546 -8.89 -4.46 8.70
CA ALA A 546 -9.80 -5.30 9.49
C ALA A 546 -10.92 -4.48 10.14
N LEU A 547 -10.61 -3.28 10.63
CA LEU A 547 -11.62 -2.34 11.14
C LEU A 547 -12.55 -1.88 10.02
N GLU A 548 -12.02 -1.53 8.85
CA GLU A 548 -12.79 -1.16 7.66
C GLU A 548 -13.73 -2.27 7.21
N ALA A 549 -13.23 -3.51 7.13
CA ALA A 549 -14.02 -4.69 6.82
C ALA A 549 -15.13 -4.92 7.86
N GLY A 550 -14.84 -4.71 9.14
CA GLY A 550 -15.83 -4.77 10.22
C GLY A 550 -16.94 -3.72 10.04
N ILE A 551 -16.58 -2.47 9.74
CA ILE A 551 -17.53 -1.38 9.48
C ILE A 551 -18.38 -1.69 8.23
N ALA A 552 -17.77 -2.14 7.14
CA ALA A 552 -18.47 -2.53 5.92
C ALA A 552 -19.46 -3.69 6.18
N GLY A 553 -19.08 -4.67 7.01
CA GLY A 553 -19.95 -5.75 7.45
C GLY A 553 -21.17 -5.24 8.25
N VAL A 554 -20.97 -4.29 9.17
CA VAL A 554 -22.06 -3.65 9.92
C VAL A 554 -23.00 -2.89 8.98
N ILE A 555 -22.47 -2.14 8.01
CA ILE A 555 -23.27 -1.42 7.00
C ILE A 555 -24.09 -2.41 6.18
N ALA A 556 -23.51 -3.53 5.76
CA ALA A 556 -24.21 -4.59 5.02
C ALA A 556 -25.35 -5.19 5.85
N LEU A 557 -25.11 -5.49 7.14
CA LEU A 557 -26.16 -5.98 8.05
C LEU A 557 -27.29 -4.96 8.23
N MET A 558 -26.96 -3.67 8.40
CA MET A 558 -27.96 -2.60 8.50
C MET A 558 -28.77 -2.45 7.21
N ALA A 559 -28.15 -2.58 6.04
CA ALA A 559 -28.84 -2.59 4.74
C ALA A 559 -29.82 -3.77 4.64
N GLY A 560 -29.42 -4.96 5.09
CA GLY A 560 -30.28 -6.14 5.16
C GLY A 560 -31.46 -5.93 6.12
N ALA A 561 -31.20 -5.38 7.30
CA ALA A 561 -32.25 -5.07 8.26
C ALA A 561 -33.24 -4.02 7.73
N SER A 562 -32.74 -2.99 7.06
CA SER A 562 -33.55 -1.97 6.38
C SER A 562 -34.44 -2.58 5.30
N LEU A 563 -33.90 -3.48 4.48
CA LEU A 563 -34.65 -4.22 3.46
C LEU A 563 -35.73 -5.11 4.09
N ALA A 564 -35.41 -5.85 5.15
CA ALA A 564 -36.35 -6.71 5.86
C ALA A 564 -37.53 -5.91 6.46
N VAL A 565 -37.23 -4.80 7.15
CA VAL A 565 -38.23 -3.91 7.73
C VAL A 565 -39.10 -3.30 6.63
N SER A 566 -38.47 -2.76 5.58
CA SER A 566 -39.17 -2.15 4.43
C SER A 566 -40.11 -3.13 3.74
N TYR A 567 -39.64 -4.35 3.45
CA TYR A 567 -40.45 -5.39 2.81
C TYR A 567 -41.61 -5.83 3.69
N SER A 568 -41.35 -6.00 4.99
CA SER A 568 -42.36 -6.46 5.96
C SER A 568 -43.44 -5.42 6.25
N GLY A 569 -43.09 -4.13 6.30
CA GLY A 569 -44.06 -3.05 6.49
C GLY A 569 -45.03 -2.94 5.32
N LEU A 570 -44.55 -3.19 4.10
CA LEU A 570 -45.36 -3.12 2.88
C LEU A 570 -46.28 -4.34 2.68
N ARG A 571 -45.90 -5.51 3.21
CA ARG A 571 -46.66 -6.76 3.04
C ARG A 571 -47.22 -7.33 4.34
N GLY A 572 -47.13 -6.60 5.46
CA GLY A 572 -47.52 -7.05 6.80
C GLY A 572 -48.89 -7.72 6.88
N PRO A 573 -49.98 -7.09 6.37
CA PRO A 573 -51.31 -7.69 6.38
C PRO A 573 -51.39 -8.99 5.57
N SER A 574 -50.74 -9.03 4.40
CA SER A 574 -50.69 -10.24 3.55
C SER A 574 -49.89 -11.38 4.20
N ILE A 575 -48.83 -11.04 4.92
CA ILE A 575 -47.99 -12.00 5.67
C ILE A 575 -48.78 -12.59 6.84
N LEU A 576 -49.52 -11.77 7.59
CA LEU A 576 -50.36 -12.21 8.70
C LEU A 576 -51.48 -13.14 8.20
N VAL A 577 -52.21 -12.73 7.16
CA VAL A 577 -53.27 -13.56 6.55
C VAL A 577 -52.72 -14.89 6.05
N ARG A 578 -51.56 -14.90 5.38
CA ARG A 578 -50.95 -16.17 4.92
C ARG A 578 -50.49 -17.06 6.06
N HIS A 579 -50.00 -16.48 7.16
CA HIS A 579 -49.59 -17.23 8.34
C HIS A 579 -50.80 -17.88 9.04
N LEU A 580 -51.91 -17.15 9.16
CA LEU A 580 -53.17 -17.66 9.70
C LEU A 580 -53.75 -18.81 8.85
N HIS A 581 -53.52 -18.79 7.53
CA HIS A 581 -53.90 -19.89 6.62
C HIS A 581 -52.87 -21.05 6.58
N GLY A 582 -51.98 -21.15 7.57
CA GLY A 582 -51.06 -22.28 7.74
C GLY A 582 -49.88 -22.32 6.74
N ARG A 583 -49.66 -21.28 5.93
CA ARG A 583 -48.48 -21.25 5.05
C ARG A 583 -47.21 -20.92 5.83
N HIS A 584 -46.17 -21.72 5.61
CA HIS A 584 -44.86 -21.54 6.22
C HIS A 584 -44.24 -20.16 5.88
N ALA A 585 -43.49 -19.61 6.83
CA ALA A 585 -42.84 -18.30 6.72
C ALA A 585 -41.98 -18.14 5.46
N LEU A 586 -41.27 -19.21 5.04
CA LEU A 586 -40.42 -19.24 3.84
C LEU A 586 -41.21 -18.92 2.55
N GLY A 587 -42.45 -19.39 2.44
CA GLY A 587 -43.31 -19.13 1.27
C GLY A 587 -43.72 -17.67 1.13
N SER A 588 -43.78 -16.93 2.24
CA SER A 588 -44.13 -15.50 2.26
C SER A 588 -42.98 -14.59 1.80
N TYR A 589 -41.73 -15.05 1.94
CA TYR A 589 -40.52 -14.30 1.57
C TYR A 589 -39.75 -14.88 0.35
N ARG A 590 -40.32 -15.87 -0.37
CA ARG A 590 -39.60 -16.62 -1.44
C ARG A 590 -38.84 -15.76 -2.45
N TRP A 591 -39.42 -14.66 -2.93
CA TRP A 591 -38.78 -13.79 -3.92
C TRP A 591 -37.64 -12.96 -3.33
N LEU A 592 -37.74 -12.61 -2.05
CA LEU A 592 -36.68 -11.92 -1.33
C LEU A 592 -35.50 -12.88 -1.10
N LEU A 593 -35.80 -14.13 -0.72
CA LEU A 593 -34.79 -15.17 -0.52
C LEU A 593 -34.12 -15.58 -1.84
N LEU A 594 -34.87 -15.71 -2.94
CA LEU A 594 -34.30 -15.99 -4.26
C LEU A 594 -33.33 -14.91 -4.72
N ALA A 595 -33.68 -13.63 -4.54
CA ALA A 595 -32.80 -12.53 -4.88
C ALA A 595 -31.56 -12.49 -3.97
N GLU A 596 -31.69 -12.83 -2.69
CA GLU A 596 -30.54 -12.95 -1.79
C GLU A 596 -29.63 -14.12 -2.18
N VAL A 597 -30.19 -15.26 -2.60
CA VAL A 597 -29.42 -16.41 -3.13
C VAL A 597 -28.67 -16.01 -4.40
N ALA A 598 -29.30 -15.26 -5.31
CA ALA A 598 -28.63 -14.75 -6.51
C ALA A 598 -27.44 -13.83 -6.17
N LEU A 599 -27.61 -12.93 -5.18
CA LEU A 599 -26.51 -12.09 -4.69
C LEU A 599 -25.41 -12.91 -4.02
N ALA A 600 -25.77 -13.91 -3.22
CA ALA A 600 -24.82 -14.81 -2.57
C ALA A 600 -24.00 -15.61 -3.59
N LEU A 601 -24.64 -16.11 -4.65
CA LEU A 601 -23.96 -16.78 -5.76
C LEU A 601 -23.04 -15.81 -6.51
N GLY A 602 -23.49 -14.58 -6.77
CA GLY A 602 -22.65 -13.54 -7.35
C GLY A 602 -21.40 -13.27 -6.53
N ALA A 603 -21.56 -13.08 -5.21
CA ALA A 603 -20.47 -12.88 -4.26
C ALA A 603 -19.49 -14.07 -4.23
N LEU A 604 -20.01 -15.31 -4.20
CA LEU A 604 -19.19 -16.53 -4.22
C LEU A 604 -18.46 -16.72 -5.56
N SER A 605 -19.06 -16.30 -6.67
CA SER A 605 -18.45 -16.41 -8.01
C SER A 605 -17.40 -15.33 -8.30
N TRP A 606 -17.43 -14.21 -7.55
CA TRP A 606 -16.53 -13.07 -7.75
C TRP A 606 -15.06 -13.41 -7.50
N LEU A 607 -14.75 -14.14 -6.42
CA LEU A 607 -13.37 -14.53 -6.08
C LEU A 607 -12.75 -15.48 -7.12
N PRO A 608 -13.43 -16.57 -7.53
CA PRO A 608 -12.98 -17.39 -8.65
C PRO A 608 -12.77 -16.60 -9.94
N TRP A 609 -13.68 -15.66 -10.24
CA TRP A 609 -13.58 -14.82 -11.43
C TRP A 609 -12.31 -13.94 -11.40
N GLN A 610 -12.00 -13.33 -10.25
CA GLN A 610 -10.79 -12.54 -10.05
C GLN A 610 -9.52 -13.36 -10.26
N VAL A 611 -9.46 -14.58 -9.72
CA VAL A 611 -8.31 -15.48 -9.90
C VAL A 611 -8.19 -15.90 -11.37
N MET A 612 -9.30 -16.19 -12.04
CA MET A 612 -9.31 -16.53 -13.46
C MET A 612 -8.85 -15.37 -14.34
N GLN A 613 -9.23 -14.13 -14.01
CA GLN A 613 -8.71 -12.93 -14.69
C GLN A 613 -7.21 -12.76 -14.48
N ARG A 614 -6.71 -12.91 -13.24
CA ARG A 614 -5.27 -12.85 -12.98
C ARG A 614 -4.50 -13.92 -13.74
N ARG A 615 -5.05 -15.13 -13.81
CA ARG A 615 -4.48 -16.23 -14.60
C ARG A 615 -4.46 -15.93 -16.09
N ALA A 616 -5.54 -15.38 -16.65
CA ALA A 616 -5.58 -15.00 -18.07
C ALA A 616 -4.57 -13.88 -18.39
N HIS A 617 -4.43 -12.90 -17.49
CA HIS A 617 -3.38 -11.87 -17.61
C HIS A 617 -1.97 -12.47 -17.53
N PHE A 618 -1.77 -13.42 -16.62
CA PHE A 618 -0.51 -14.17 -16.49
C PHE A 618 -0.18 -14.95 -17.76
N GLU A 619 -1.14 -15.72 -18.30
CA GLU A 619 -0.98 -16.48 -19.54
C GLU A 619 -0.70 -15.54 -20.74
N ALA A 620 -1.30 -14.34 -20.78
CA ALA A 620 -1.02 -13.34 -21.80
C ALA A 620 0.40 -12.75 -21.69
N LEU A 621 0.90 -12.53 -20.47
CA LEU A 621 2.28 -12.07 -20.23
C LEU A 621 3.30 -13.13 -20.65
N VAL A 622 3.06 -14.40 -20.32
CA VAL A 622 3.87 -15.54 -20.76
C VAL A 622 3.88 -15.65 -22.28
N ALA A 623 2.74 -15.46 -22.94
CA ALA A 623 2.64 -15.52 -24.40
C ALA A 623 3.32 -14.34 -25.12
N ALA A 624 3.44 -13.18 -24.47
CA ALA A 624 4.04 -11.97 -25.04
C ALA A 624 5.56 -11.92 -24.91
N THR A 625 6.18 -12.74 -24.07
CA THR A 625 7.64 -12.80 -23.91
C THR A 625 8.23 -13.82 -24.89
N GLU A 626 8.69 -13.34 -26.07
CA GLU A 626 9.55 -14.11 -26.98
C GLU A 626 10.90 -14.38 -26.28
N GLY A 627 11.00 -15.52 -25.58
CA GLY A 627 12.21 -15.88 -24.85
C GLY A 627 12.00 -16.86 -23.68
N GLY A 628 10.76 -17.18 -23.32
CA GLY A 628 10.52 -18.22 -22.31
C GLY A 628 11.11 -17.89 -20.94
N ILE A 629 11.09 -16.62 -20.54
CA ILE A 629 11.31 -16.25 -19.14
C ILE A 629 10.08 -16.78 -18.39
N GLY A 630 10.27 -17.92 -17.72
CA GLY A 630 9.21 -18.67 -17.07
C GLY A 630 8.72 -17.94 -15.85
N LEU A 631 7.82 -16.97 -16.03
CA LEU A 631 6.92 -16.50 -14.97
C LEU A 631 6.37 -17.78 -14.32
N GLY A 632 6.61 -17.98 -13.02
CA GLY A 632 6.46 -19.26 -12.30
C GLY A 632 5.09 -19.99 -12.39
N PRO A 633 4.71 -20.83 -11.41
CA PRO A 633 3.46 -21.57 -11.50
C PRO A 633 2.25 -20.61 -11.55
N PRO A 634 1.25 -20.86 -12.43
CA PRO A 634 0.09 -19.99 -12.54
C PRO A 634 -0.65 -19.95 -11.19
N PRO A 635 -1.26 -18.81 -10.82
CA PRO A 635 -1.99 -18.71 -9.57
C PRO A 635 -3.10 -19.76 -9.49
N GLU A 636 -2.97 -20.71 -8.57
CA GLU A 636 -3.94 -21.78 -8.35
C GLU A 636 -5.04 -21.34 -7.37
N LEU A 637 -6.29 -21.73 -7.68
CA LEU A 637 -7.43 -21.55 -6.79
C LEU A 637 -7.35 -22.58 -5.65
N ARG A 638 -7.04 -22.15 -4.43
CA ARG A 638 -7.12 -23.01 -3.25
C ARG A 638 -8.53 -22.92 -2.66
N VAL A 639 -9.01 -24.01 -2.09
CA VAL A 639 -10.31 -24.04 -1.38
C VAL A 639 -10.35 -23.01 -0.24
N ALA A 640 -9.19 -22.71 0.35
CA ALA A 640 -9.04 -21.67 1.36
C ALA A 640 -9.39 -20.26 0.84
N ASP A 641 -9.23 -20.00 -0.46
CA ASP A 641 -9.50 -18.69 -1.07
C ASP A 641 -11.00 -18.41 -1.17
N LEU A 642 -11.85 -19.44 -1.01
CA LEU A 642 -13.32 -19.32 -0.99
C LEU A 642 -13.87 -19.01 0.41
N LEU A 643 -13.08 -19.24 1.48
CA LEU A 643 -13.50 -19.02 2.87
C LEU A 643 -13.96 -17.58 3.16
N PRO A 644 -13.28 -16.51 2.68
CA PRO A 644 -13.71 -15.13 2.93
C PRO A 644 -15.05 -14.83 2.28
N GLY A 645 -15.26 -15.25 1.03
CA GLY A 645 -16.54 -15.09 0.33
C GLY A 645 -17.67 -15.86 1.03
N ALA A 646 -17.39 -17.08 1.49
CA ALA A 646 -18.34 -17.89 2.26
C ALA A 646 -18.69 -17.24 3.61
N LEU A 647 -17.71 -16.67 4.31
CA LEU A 647 -17.93 -15.95 5.58
C LEU A 647 -18.83 -14.72 5.37
N VAL A 648 -18.59 -13.93 4.31
CA VAL A 648 -19.43 -12.77 3.97
C VAL A 648 -20.86 -13.20 3.72
N VAL A 649 -21.07 -14.21 2.87
CA VAL A 649 -22.40 -14.73 2.58
C VAL A 649 -23.08 -15.22 3.86
N LEU A 650 -22.38 -15.99 4.69
CA LEU A 650 -22.92 -16.52 5.93
C LEU A 650 -23.37 -15.41 6.89
N VAL A 651 -22.50 -14.42 7.14
CA VAL A 651 -22.80 -13.32 8.07
C VAL A 651 -23.87 -12.40 7.51
N VAL A 652 -23.72 -11.97 6.26
CA VAL A 652 -24.56 -10.92 5.67
C VAL A 652 -25.92 -11.47 5.26
N SER A 653 -25.98 -12.62 4.58
CA SER A 653 -27.24 -13.25 4.17
C SER A 653 -27.91 -13.98 5.35
N GLY A 654 -27.13 -14.65 6.21
CA GLY A 654 -27.65 -15.24 7.45
C GLY A 654 -28.24 -14.19 8.39
N GLY A 655 -27.58 -13.02 8.52
CA GLY A 655 -28.10 -11.88 9.27
C GLY A 655 -29.44 -11.35 8.74
N LEU A 656 -29.62 -11.29 7.41
CA LEU A 656 -30.90 -10.92 6.80
C LEU A 656 -32.00 -11.94 7.14
N VAL A 657 -31.71 -13.24 7.01
CA VAL A 657 -32.68 -14.31 7.32
C VAL A 657 -33.08 -14.26 8.80
N MET A 658 -32.12 -14.05 9.70
CA MET A 658 -32.38 -13.90 11.13
C MET A 658 -33.27 -12.67 11.42
N MET A 659 -33.00 -11.54 10.75
CA MET A 659 -33.81 -10.33 10.89
C MET A 659 -35.23 -10.53 10.34
N LEU A 660 -35.38 -11.21 9.20
CA LEU A 660 -36.71 -11.57 8.67
C LEU A 660 -37.50 -12.42 9.65
N PHE A 661 -36.87 -13.40 10.29
CA PHE A 661 -37.51 -14.24 11.30
C PHE A 661 -37.93 -13.41 12.54
N TRP A 662 -37.07 -12.51 13.00
CA TRP A 662 -37.37 -11.62 14.12
C TRP A 662 -38.55 -10.68 13.81
N VAL A 663 -38.54 -10.04 12.64
CA VAL A 663 -39.62 -9.17 12.17
C VAL A 663 -40.92 -9.96 12.00
N HIS A 664 -40.85 -11.16 11.43
CA HIS A 664 -42.01 -12.04 11.26
C HIS A 664 -42.66 -12.38 12.62
N ARG A 665 -41.85 -12.78 13.62
CA ARG A 665 -42.33 -13.01 14.98
C ARG A 665 -42.96 -11.76 15.60
N ARG A 666 -42.38 -10.58 15.38
CA ARG A 666 -42.90 -9.31 15.89
C ARG A 666 -44.24 -8.94 15.28
N ILE A 667 -44.43 -9.18 13.98
CA ILE A 667 -45.70 -8.95 13.28
C ILE A 667 -46.77 -9.89 13.82
N ILE A 668 -46.45 -11.17 14.03
CA ILE A 668 -47.40 -12.14 14.62
C ILE A 668 -47.80 -11.70 16.02
N ARG A 669 -46.85 -11.37 16.91
CA ARG A 669 -47.16 -10.95 18.29
C ARG A 669 -48.05 -9.71 18.34
N LYS A 670 -47.79 -8.71 17.50
CA LYS A 670 -48.60 -7.49 17.44
C LYS A 670 -49.98 -7.73 16.83
N GLY A 671 -50.05 -8.50 15.75
CA GLY A 671 -51.32 -8.84 15.09
C GLY A 671 -52.23 -9.71 15.94
N VAL A 672 -51.67 -10.56 16.82
CA VAL A 672 -52.43 -11.37 17.78
C VAL A 672 -52.84 -10.57 19.03
N SER A 673 -52.13 -9.49 19.38
CA SER A 673 -52.52 -8.63 20.52
C SER A 673 -53.56 -7.55 20.15
N GLU A 674 -53.69 -7.23 18.87
CA GLU A 674 -54.68 -6.26 18.34
C GLU A 674 -55.98 -6.93 17.86
N ALA A 675 -55.97 -8.25 17.70
CA ALA A 675 -57.15 -9.09 17.44
C ALA A 675 -57.74 -9.58 18.76
#